data_AF-A0A2V7IDM8-F1
#
_entry.id   AF-A0A2V7IDM8-F1
#
_cell.length_a   1.000
_cell.length_b   1.000
_cell.length_c   1.000
_cell.angle_alpha   90.00
_cell.angle_beta   90.00
_cell.angle_gamma   90.00
#
_symmetry.space_group_name_H-M   'P 1'
#
loop_
_entity.id
_entity.type
_entity.pdbx_description
1 polymer ?
#
loop_
_entity_poly.entity_id
_entity_poly.type
_entity_poly.pdbx_seq_one_letter_code
_entity_poly.pdbx_strand_id
1 'polypeptide(L)'
;MDDRRVLTVHAIGRSEGAVALVLPQVFEADVPELEGGQALTGTSEPARRLRALIEPGLLLPRVALETERRVRPAEARWFARARFELVYDVVTVRTPELAGTIQELKIRRLRAGRPSQEDLARAFAQAYELRPLLVDKFHRAERLLRELEREALERAVEGGREVAVVALHQGCIALHSDGGELRVPVKRGSGEDACRHVLRTCFGSSDGEVRWLGIAAAAGIRPPLEVWLATRLPGGLARADGAGLEWLPLAEIVARVGSPVLRDARTLAALTVAARSDSLPEWSATIAATAPPDIPRTSLSARGVTRDALRTAPPLDPRRPAPEQLINPELSWIEFNKRVLELAEDPRVPLLARVRFLSIFSANLDEFVMVRVGALKRAVVTGEAGPSDDGLTPQDQLDAIAIRLRPLLERQARCLAASLVPQLAEHDVRILRWGDLSPRQRDALVRYFAEQVFPVLTPQAITRAPGYPFPLIPNLRLSLAVMLRDPRTGPMHFAYVKIPDGLPRFVKVPEDGGLVPLEDVVRANLEAIYPGRRVEGAYAFRLTRSGEPDPDEQQATSLLRTIQEETKRRPYGPAVRLELERATPAALREQLLRELRFEAAEDVSALGPGDVYEVDGILDLGGLREIADLPLEQLQYPVFRGRSPLPAGRSIFDILADRDVLIHHPYDSFEATVERLLAEAAADPDVLAIKLTLYRAGGRSGVVDSLLQAVRAGKEVFVFVELKARFDEERNIEWAKKLEEAGIHVVYGLVNLKTHAKTALVVRREKSTVRRYVHIGTGNYNAATAALYTDLGLLSSDEALGADLNALFNELSGSSRAPETSYQQLLVAPTHLLPRFIELIEREAAHARAGRSARICVKLNGLTDPEMIATLYRASQAGVAIDLIVRGVCSLRPGVAGLSERIRVISLLGRFLEHARIFYFANGGEPEYYIGSADWRPRNLRRRVEVVAPVRDPECRRRLDDILAAELADPTAWELCPDGGYQRRRPEATGDQRSAQERFIDLAAQTA
;
A
#
# COMPACT_ATOMS: atom_id res chain seq x y z
N MET A 1 45.28 0.04 -51.59
CA MET A 1 44.17 0.84 -52.14
C MET A 1 43.34 1.24 -50.94
N ASP A 2 43.42 2.51 -50.56
CA ASP A 2 42.72 3.09 -49.42
C ASP A 2 41.41 3.68 -49.95
N ASP A 3 40.28 3.04 -49.67
CA ASP A 3 38.96 3.40 -50.22
C ASP A 3 38.13 4.14 -49.16
N ARG A 4 38.65 5.29 -48.72
CA ARG A 4 37.95 6.24 -47.84
C ARG A 4 37.06 7.15 -48.67
N ARG A 5 35.75 7.20 -48.37
CA ARG A 5 34.82 8.17 -49.01
C ARG A 5 34.39 9.24 -48.00
N VAL A 6 34.73 10.48 -48.33
CA VAL A 6 34.44 11.69 -47.56
C VAL A 6 33.03 12.22 -47.89
N LEU A 7 32.25 12.60 -46.87
CA LEU A 7 30.99 13.31 -47.04
C LEU A 7 31.20 14.82 -46.82
N THR A 8 31.02 15.62 -47.86
CA THR A 8 31.17 17.09 -47.80
C THR A 8 29.81 17.78 -47.79
N VAL A 9 29.55 18.65 -46.81
CA VAL A 9 28.32 19.45 -46.72
C VAL A 9 28.64 20.92 -46.98
N HIS A 10 27.99 21.52 -47.97
CA HIS A 10 28.05 22.96 -48.24
C HIS A 10 26.75 23.65 -47.82
N ALA A 11 26.82 24.58 -46.89
CA ALA A 11 25.73 25.50 -46.59
C ALA A 11 25.94 26.82 -47.36
N ILE A 12 25.05 27.13 -48.31
CA ILE A 12 25.04 28.41 -49.01
C ILE A 12 23.89 29.26 -48.46
N GLY A 13 24.22 30.25 -47.63
CA GLY A 13 23.34 31.39 -47.36
C GLY A 13 23.74 32.57 -48.26
N ARG A 14 22.81 33.09 -49.08
CA ARG A 14 22.98 34.37 -49.78
C ARG A 14 22.58 35.54 -48.87
N SER A 15 23.37 36.61 -48.97
CA SER A 15 23.31 37.85 -48.19
C SER A 15 22.42 38.90 -48.85
N GLU A 16 21.64 39.63 -48.05
CA GLU A 16 21.47 41.09 -48.17
C GLU A 16 21.58 41.72 -46.77
N GLY A 17 22.64 42.53 -46.53
CA GLY A 17 22.62 43.58 -45.50
C GLY A 17 23.58 43.52 -44.29
N ALA A 18 24.89 43.62 -44.53
CA ALA A 18 25.91 44.29 -43.67
C ALA A 18 26.25 43.78 -42.25
N VAL A 19 26.50 42.47 -42.04
CA VAL A 19 27.35 41.97 -40.94
C VAL A 19 28.23 40.81 -41.45
N ALA A 20 29.47 40.70 -40.93
CA ALA A 20 30.55 39.83 -41.39
C ALA A 20 30.17 38.33 -41.51
N LEU A 21 30.56 37.71 -42.64
CA LEU A 21 30.42 36.27 -42.94
C LEU A 21 31.50 35.45 -42.22
N VAL A 22 31.09 34.44 -41.44
CA VAL A 22 31.97 33.37 -40.95
C VAL A 22 32.15 32.33 -42.06
N LEU A 23 33.40 31.91 -42.30
CA LEU A 23 33.80 30.91 -43.32
C LEU A 23 33.20 29.51 -43.05
N PRO A 24 32.99 28.68 -44.08
CA PRO A 24 32.43 27.32 -43.94
C PRO A 24 33.32 26.42 -43.08
N GLN A 25 32.73 25.65 -42.18
CA GLN A 25 33.41 24.61 -41.41
C GLN A 25 33.19 23.23 -42.04
N VAL A 26 34.26 22.44 -42.12
CA VAL A 26 34.29 21.06 -42.64
C VAL A 26 34.36 20.11 -41.44
N PHE A 27 33.56 19.05 -41.46
CA PHE A 27 33.61 17.97 -40.47
C PHE A 27 33.79 16.64 -41.18
N GLU A 28 34.78 15.85 -40.75
CA GLU A 28 35.09 14.51 -41.26
C GLU A 28 34.91 13.48 -40.15
N ALA A 29 34.26 12.36 -40.45
CA ALA A 29 34.12 11.23 -39.52
C ALA A 29 34.08 9.89 -40.28
N ASP A 30 34.79 8.89 -39.78
CA ASP A 30 34.84 7.53 -40.32
C ASP A 30 33.56 6.76 -39.96
N VAL A 31 32.93 6.09 -40.94
CA VAL A 31 31.76 5.23 -40.72
C VAL A 31 32.01 3.87 -41.39
N PRO A 32 31.80 2.73 -40.68
CA PRO A 32 32.03 1.41 -41.26
C PRO A 32 30.97 1.04 -42.31
N GLU A 33 31.40 0.22 -43.28
CA GLU A 33 30.66 -0.17 -44.48
C GLU A 33 29.43 -1.06 -44.13
N LEU A 34 28.24 -0.60 -44.51
CA LEU A 34 27.01 -1.39 -44.50
C LEU A 34 26.67 -1.77 -45.95
N GLU A 35 26.50 -3.07 -46.22
CA GLU A 35 26.11 -3.58 -47.54
C GLU A 35 24.82 -2.90 -48.06
N GLY A 36 24.87 -2.40 -49.29
CA GLY A 36 23.93 -1.42 -49.87
C GLY A 36 22.45 -1.81 -49.96
N GLY A 37 22.03 -3.00 -49.53
CA GLY A 37 20.62 -3.35 -49.35
C GLY A 37 20.05 -2.99 -47.96
N GLN A 38 20.88 -2.95 -46.92
CA GLN A 38 20.40 -2.76 -45.54
C GLN A 38 20.12 -1.30 -45.17
N ALA A 39 20.69 -0.34 -45.91
CA ALA A 39 20.40 1.09 -45.72
C ALA A 39 18.90 1.42 -45.95
N LEU A 40 18.20 0.60 -46.73
CA LEU A 40 16.79 0.79 -47.06
C LEU A 40 15.83 0.04 -46.14
N THR A 41 16.28 -0.92 -45.33
CA THR A 41 15.39 -1.77 -44.51
C THR A 41 15.14 -1.23 -43.10
N GLY A 42 15.97 -0.30 -42.62
CA GLY A 42 15.82 0.32 -41.30
C GLY A 42 14.58 1.21 -41.13
N THR A 43 14.12 1.40 -39.89
CA THR A 43 13.01 2.29 -39.52
C THR A 43 13.46 3.73 -39.22
N SER A 44 14.76 4.01 -39.37
CA SER A 44 15.32 5.34 -39.16
C SER A 44 14.71 6.36 -40.12
N GLU A 45 14.64 7.63 -39.70
CA GLU A 45 14.04 8.68 -40.50
C GLU A 45 14.67 8.85 -41.89
N PRO A 46 16.02 8.80 -42.06
CA PRO A 46 16.63 8.84 -43.38
C PRO A 46 16.25 7.66 -44.28
N ALA A 47 16.16 6.44 -43.72
CA ALA A 47 15.79 5.24 -44.46
C ALA A 47 14.32 5.31 -44.95
N ARG A 48 13.40 5.82 -44.11
CA ARG A 48 12.00 6.07 -44.51
C ARG A 48 11.90 7.11 -45.62
N ARG A 49 12.68 8.20 -45.54
CA ARG A 49 12.69 9.27 -46.56
C ARG A 49 13.27 8.80 -47.90
N LEU A 50 14.25 7.90 -47.90
CA LEU A 50 14.79 7.28 -49.12
C LEU A 50 13.81 6.29 -49.74
N ARG A 51 13.15 5.44 -48.93
CA ARG A 51 12.14 4.48 -49.42
C ARG A 51 10.91 5.16 -50.02
N ALA A 52 10.50 6.29 -49.43
CA ALA A 52 9.44 7.17 -49.92
C ALA A 52 9.64 7.69 -51.36
N LEU A 53 10.88 7.76 -51.85
CA LEU A 53 11.18 8.21 -53.22
C LEU A 53 10.95 7.11 -54.28
N ILE A 54 10.88 5.84 -53.85
CA ILE A 54 10.83 4.67 -54.74
C ILE A 54 9.51 3.88 -54.58
N GLU A 55 8.83 4.00 -53.45
CA GLU A 55 7.51 3.39 -53.19
C GLU A 55 6.47 4.45 -52.73
N PRO A 56 5.90 5.23 -53.66
CA PRO A 56 4.97 6.32 -53.33
C PRO A 56 3.67 5.84 -52.66
N GLY A 57 3.28 4.57 -52.87
CA GLY A 57 2.07 3.98 -52.30
C GLY A 57 2.12 3.76 -50.78
N LEU A 58 3.30 3.88 -50.16
CA LEU A 58 3.48 3.82 -48.71
C LEU A 58 3.40 5.20 -48.03
N LEU A 59 3.22 6.28 -48.81
CA LEU A 59 3.09 7.63 -48.29
C LEU A 59 1.65 7.88 -47.82
N LEU A 60 1.49 8.25 -46.55
CA LEU A 60 0.22 8.73 -46.02
C LEU A 60 0.02 10.20 -46.41
N PRO A 61 -1.12 10.59 -47.03
CA PRO A 61 -1.38 11.97 -47.38
C PRO A 61 -1.53 12.81 -46.10
N ARG A 62 -0.54 13.67 -45.82
CA ARG A 62 -0.52 14.53 -44.63
C ARG A 62 -1.52 15.68 -44.71
N VAL A 63 -1.72 16.24 -45.91
CA VAL A 63 -2.68 17.33 -46.18
C VAL A 63 -3.21 17.18 -47.60
N ALA A 64 -4.53 17.25 -47.78
CA ALA A 64 -5.18 17.32 -49.08
C ALA A 64 -5.67 18.76 -49.35
N LEU A 65 -5.35 19.28 -50.54
CA LEU A 65 -5.78 20.61 -50.98
C LEU A 65 -6.74 20.47 -52.16
N GLU A 66 -8.02 20.76 -51.93
CA GLU A 66 -9.01 20.89 -53.00
C GLU A 66 -9.14 22.37 -53.36
N THR A 67 -9.23 22.72 -54.65
CA THR A 67 -9.33 24.12 -55.07
C THR A 67 -10.46 24.30 -56.07
N GLU A 68 -11.51 24.97 -55.64
CA GLU A 68 -12.59 25.42 -56.52
C GLU A 68 -12.20 26.80 -57.09
N ARG A 69 -12.03 26.88 -58.41
CA ARG A 69 -11.59 28.10 -59.10
C ARG A 69 -12.72 28.71 -59.91
N ARG A 70 -13.00 30.00 -59.70
CA ARG A 70 -13.93 30.80 -60.50
C ARG A 70 -13.15 31.88 -61.24
N VAL A 71 -13.25 31.92 -62.56
CA VAL A 71 -12.54 32.90 -63.40
C VAL A 71 -13.53 33.85 -64.04
N ARG A 72 -13.28 35.16 -63.93
CA ARG A 72 -14.06 36.19 -64.60
C ARG A 72 -13.14 37.08 -65.45
N PRO A 73 -13.37 37.15 -66.77
CA PRO A 73 -12.67 38.11 -67.60
C PRO A 73 -13.17 39.53 -67.30
N ALA A 74 -12.24 40.48 -67.23
CA ALA A 74 -12.50 41.89 -66.99
C ALA A 74 -11.80 42.74 -68.06
N GLU A 75 -12.53 43.68 -68.63
CA GLU A 75 -12.03 44.61 -69.64
C GLU A 75 -12.13 46.04 -69.12
N ALA A 76 -11.06 46.82 -69.26
CA ALA A 76 -11.08 48.24 -68.95
C ALA A 76 -11.93 48.95 -70.01
N ARG A 77 -13.07 49.53 -69.64
CA ARG A 77 -13.94 50.25 -70.58
C ARG A 77 -13.36 51.62 -70.97
N TRP A 78 -13.51 51.94 -72.26
CA TRP A 78 -13.17 53.19 -72.97
C TRP A 78 -11.67 53.50 -73.16
N PHE A 79 -11.26 53.48 -74.44
CA PHE A 79 -9.91 53.73 -75.03
C PHE A 79 -8.70 52.94 -74.47
N ALA A 80 -8.87 52.12 -73.43
CA ALA A 80 -7.82 51.29 -72.84
C ALA A 80 -7.81 49.83 -73.37
N ARG A 81 -6.64 49.31 -73.78
CA ARG A 81 -6.46 47.95 -74.34
C ARG A 81 -6.14 46.85 -73.31
N ALA A 82 -6.18 47.13 -72.01
CA ALA A 82 -5.83 46.16 -70.97
C ALA A 82 -6.97 45.14 -70.77
N ARG A 83 -6.61 43.84 -70.76
CA ARG A 83 -7.53 42.74 -70.42
C ARG A 83 -6.96 41.97 -69.24
N PHE A 84 -7.83 41.63 -68.28
CA PHE A 84 -7.47 40.91 -67.07
C PHE A 84 -8.39 39.71 -66.87
N GLU A 85 -7.90 38.73 -66.14
CA GLU A 85 -8.70 37.69 -65.51
C GLU A 85 -8.65 37.89 -64.01
N LEU A 86 -9.83 37.96 -63.40
CA LEU A 86 -10.00 37.86 -61.96
C LEU A 86 -10.27 36.40 -61.64
N VAL A 87 -9.34 35.76 -60.94
CA VAL A 87 -9.38 34.36 -60.56
C VAL A 87 -9.62 34.29 -59.07
N TYR A 88 -10.76 33.74 -58.67
CA TYR A 88 -11.12 33.52 -57.29
C TYR A 88 -11.03 32.04 -56.95
N ASP A 89 -10.10 31.68 -56.08
CA ASP A 89 -9.85 30.31 -55.62
C ASP A 89 -10.42 30.14 -54.20
N VAL A 90 -11.29 29.16 -53.99
CA VAL A 90 -11.61 28.63 -52.65
C VAL A 90 -10.80 27.36 -52.45
N VAL A 91 -9.87 27.40 -51.52
CA VAL A 91 -8.92 26.33 -51.23
C VAL A 91 -9.35 25.63 -49.95
N THR A 92 -9.86 24.41 -50.07
CA THR A 92 -10.22 23.57 -48.92
C THR A 92 -9.02 22.72 -48.53
N VAL A 93 -8.55 22.89 -47.31
CA VAL A 93 -7.48 22.12 -46.67
C VAL A 93 -8.14 21.02 -45.85
N ARG A 94 -7.82 19.76 -46.12
CA ARG A 94 -8.36 18.60 -45.39
C ARG A 94 -7.27 17.70 -44.84
N THR A 95 -7.47 17.22 -43.62
CA THR A 95 -6.84 16.02 -43.04
C THR A 95 -7.95 14.99 -42.74
N PRO A 96 -7.64 13.78 -42.26
CA PRO A 96 -8.67 12.81 -41.89
C PRO A 96 -9.68 13.31 -40.83
N GLU A 97 -9.29 14.28 -40.02
CA GLU A 97 -10.03 14.71 -38.83
C GLU A 97 -10.47 16.18 -38.85
N LEU A 98 -9.81 17.03 -39.67
CA LEU A 98 -10.02 18.48 -39.68
C LEU A 98 -10.16 19.00 -41.12
N ALA A 99 -11.01 20.02 -41.31
CA ALA A 99 -11.15 20.71 -42.59
C ALA A 99 -11.34 22.22 -42.39
N GLY A 100 -10.73 23.01 -43.26
CA GLY A 100 -10.91 24.46 -43.30
C GLY A 100 -10.71 25.03 -44.69
N THR A 101 -11.14 26.29 -44.91
CA THR A 101 -11.10 26.91 -46.24
C THR A 101 -10.38 28.25 -46.23
N ILE A 102 -9.57 28.51 -47.26
CA ILE A 102 -8.94 29.80 -47.53
C ILE A 102 -9.47 30.33 -48.86
N GLN A 103 -9.75 31.63 -48.94
CA GLN A 103 -10.23 32.28 -50.16
C GLN A 103 -9.15 33.21 -50.71
N GLU A 104 -8.85 33.10 -52.01
CA GLU A 104 -7.80 33.87 -52.66
C GLU A 104 -8.32 34.52 -53.93
N LEU A 105 -8.05 35.82 -54.11
CA LEU A 105 -8.30 36.54 -55.36
C LEU A 105 -6.97 36.83 -56.06
N LYS A 106 -6.86 36.42 -57.32
CA LYS A 106 -5.69 36.62 -58.18
C LYS A 106 -6.09 37.43 -59.40
N ILE A 107 -5.27 38.41 -59.76
CA ILE A 107 -5.45 39.21 -60.96
C ILE A 107 -4.37 38.79 -61.96
N ARG A 108 -4.78 38.19 -63.08
CA ARG A 108 -3.87 37.80 -64.16
C ARG A 108 -4.03 38.77 -65.32
N ARG A 109 -2.97 39.48 -65.70
CA ARG A 109 -2.99 40.31 -66.90
C ARG A 109 -2.89 39.45 -68.15
N LEU A 110 -3.89 39.55 -69.03
CA LEU A 110 -3.93 38.88 -70.32
C LEU A 110 -3.37 39.76 -71.45
N ARG A 111 -3.54 41.09 -71.36
CA ARG A 111 -3.00 42.04 -72.34
C ARG A 111 -2.51 43.31 -71.66
N ALA A 112 -1.34 43.80 -72.06
CA ALA A 112 -0.74 45.02 -71.52
C ALA A 112 -1.52 46.28 -71.95
N GLY A 113 -1.67 47.23 -71.03
CA GLY A 113 -2.37 48.51 -71.20
C GLY A 113 -2.52 49.22 -69.85
N ARG A 114 -3.26 50.34 -69.80
CA ARG A 114 -3.63 51.03 -68.56
C ARG A 114 -5.08 50.69 -68.16
N PRO A 115 -5.43 50.58 -66.86
CA PRO A 115 -4.53 50.63 -65.70
C PRO A 115 -3.57 49.43 -65.66
N SER A 116 -2.45 49.54 -64.96
CA SER A 116 -1.52 48.41 -64.80
C SER A 116 -2.11 47.36 -63.83
N GLN A 117 -1.55 46.14 -63.82
CA GLN A 117 -1.98 45.10 -62.88
C GLN A 117 -1.78 45.54 -61.42
N GLU A 118 -0.73 46.31 -61.15
CA GLU A 118 -0.44 46.87 -59.82
C GLU A 118 -1.43 47.95 -59.42
N ASP A 119 -1.82 48.83 -60.35
CA ASP A 119 -2.84 49.85 -60.09
C ASP A 119 -4.19 49.20 -59.76
N LEU A 120 -4.56 48.14 -60.49
CA LEU A 120 -5.78 47.39 -60.25
C LEU A 120 -5.73 46.63 -58.92
N ALA A 121 -4.61 45.97 -58.60
CA ALA A 121 -4.42 45.27 -57.33
C ALA A 121 -4.47 46.26 -56.13
N ARG A 122 -3.87 47.44 -56.27
CA ARG A 122 -3.90 48.49 -55.24
C ARG A 122 -5.30 49.05 -55.04
N ALA A 123 -6.05 49.27 -56.12
CA ALA A 123 -7.45 49.70 -56.04
C ALA A 123 -8.34 48.65 -55.35
N PHE A 124 -8.16 47.36 -55.68
CA PHE A 124 -8.87 46.26 -55.00
C PHE A 124 -8.49 46.15 -53.51
N ALA A 125 -7.21 46.29 -53.16
CA ALA A 125 -6.76 46.27 -51.78
C ALA A 125 -7.32 47.45 -50.95
N GLN A 126 -7.38 48.65 -51.54
CA GLN A 126 -7.94 49.83 -50.87
C GLN A 126 -9.47 49.78 -50.75
N ALA A 127 -10.17 49.29 -51.77
CA ALA A 127 -11.63 49.28 -51.79
C ALA A 127 -12.25 48.17 -50.93
N TYR A 128 -11.56 47.04 -50.75
CA TYR A 128 -12.10 45.84 -50.10
C TYR A 128 -11.21 45.30 -48.96
N GLU A 129 -10.28 46.10 -48.47
CA GLU A 129 -9.33 45.77 -47.38
C GLU A 129 -8.56 44.45 -47.60
N LEU A 130 -8.29 44.10 -48.86
CA LEU A 130 -7.62 42.84 -49.19
C LEU A 130 -6.13 42.91 -48.79
N ARG A 131 -5.68 41.90 -48.04
CA ARG A 131 -4.27 41.79 -47.64
C ARG A 131 -3.44 41.11 -48.73
N PRO A 132 -2.27 41.68 -49.11
CA PRO A 132 -1.39 41.04 -50.08
C PRO A 132 -0.83 39.72 -49.54
N LEU A 133 -0.80 38.70 -50.39
CA LEU A 133 -0.26 37.38 -50.04
C LEU A 133 1.27 37.40 -50.15
N LEU A 134 1.97 37.26 -49.01
CA LEU A 134 3.45 37.28 -48.93
C LEU A 134 4.11 35.89 -48.90
N VAL A 135 3.32 34.83 -48.76
CA VAL A 135 3.76 33.43 -48.64
C VAL A 135 3.13 32.56 -49.71
N ASP A 136 3.60 31.33 -49.91
CA ASP A 136 2.99 30.39 -50.86
C ASP A 136 1.71 29.72 -50.30
N LYS A 137 1.03 28.97 -51.16
CA LYS A 137 -0.25 28.30 -50.86
C LYS A 137 -0.11 27.16 -49.85
N PHE A 138 1.03 26.47 -49.83
CA PHE A 138 1.27 25.33 -48.94
C PHE A 138 1.51 25.82 -47.50
N HIS A 139 2.34 26.84 -47.32
CA HIS A 139 2.59 27.47 -46.02
C HIS A 139 1.31 28.03 -45.38
N ARG A 140 0.40 28.58 -46.19
CA ARG A 140 -0.92 29.02 -45.70
C ARG A 140 -1.79 27.86 -45.26
N ALA A 141 -1.81 26.77 -46.02
CA ALA A 141 -2.54 25.58 -45.64
C ALA A 141 -2.00 24.95 -44.35
N GLU A 142 -0.67 24.89 -44.18
CA GLU A 142 -0.06 24.46 -42.91
C GLU A 142 -0.41 25.39 -41.76
N ARG A 143 -0.42 26.72 -41.97
CA ARG A 143 -0.77 27.66 -40.91
C ARG A 143 -2.23 27.52 -40.48
N LEU A 144 -3.15 27.41 -41.44
CA LEU A 144 -4.56 27.14 -41.15
C LEU A 144 -4.72 25.81 -40.41
N LEU A 145 -3.97 24.78 -40.80
CA LEU A 145 -4.00 23.49 -40.11
C LEU A 145 -3.50 23.62 -38.66
N ARG A 146 -2.40 24.34 -38.41
CA ARG A 146 -1.91 24.60 -37.05
C ARG A 146 -2.89 25.41 -36.21
N GLU A 147 -3.61 26.37 -36.82
CA GLU A 147 -4.66 27.13 -36.13
C GLU A 147 -5.86 26.23 -35.80
N LEU A 148 -6.31 25.38 -36.73
CA LEU A 148 -7.37 24.40 -36.49
C LEU A 148 -6.98 23.33 -35.46
N GLU A 149 -5.73 22.86 -35.50
CA GLU A 149 -5.16 21.93 -34.50
C GLU A 149 -5.07 22.61 -33.13
N ARG A 150 -4.65 23.88 -33.07
CA ARG A 150 -4.61 24.65 -31.82
C ARG A 150 -6.00 24.86 -31.27
N GLU A 151 -6.98 25.22 -32.09
CA GLU A 151 -8.38 25.35 -31.66
C GLU A 151 -9.00 24.01 -31.26
N ALA A 152 -8.62 22.90 -31.91
CA ALA A 152 -9.03 21.56 -31.51
C ALA A 152 -8.39 21.14 -30.18
N LEU A 153 -7.13 21.53 -29.95
CA LEU A 153 -6.42 21.32 -28.69
C LEU A 153 -7.00 22.19 -27.57
N GLU A 154 -7.32 23.46 -27.84
CA GLU A 154 -8.01 24.37 -26.91
C GLU A 154 -9.42 23.85 -26.58
N ARG A 155 -10.18 23.37 -27.57
CA ARG A 155 -11.47 22.68 -27.36
C ARG A 155 -11.33 21.35 -26.61
N ALA A 156 -10.23 20.62 -26.78
CA ALA A 156 -9.93 19.42 -26.01
C ALA A 156 -9.54 19.73 -24.56
N VAL A 157 -8.94 20.90 -24.30
CA VAL A 157 -8.57 21.38 -22.95
C VAL A 157 -9.78 21.96 -22.21
N GLU A 158 -10.67 22.69 -22.88
CA GLU A 158 -11.94 23.18 -22.30
C GLU A 158 -13.00 22.07 -22.19
N GLY A 159 -13.04 21.13 -23.14
CA GLY A 159 -13.93 19.96 -23.13
C GLY A 159 -13.44 18.77 -22.30
N GLY A 160 -12.24 18.85 -21.75
CA GLY A 160 -11.53 17.74 -21.10
C GLY A 160 -11.52 17.77 -19.57
N ARG A 161 -12.29 18.66 -18.92
CA ARG A 161 -12.43 18.70 -17.45
C ARG A 161 -13.82 18.29 -17.00
N GLU A 162 -13.88 17.77 -15.78
CA GLU A 162 -15.13 17.48 -15.08
C GLU A 162 -15.18 18.27 -13.77
N VAL A 163 -16.38 18.64 -13.34
CA VAL A 163 -16.66 19.27 -12.04
C VAL A 163 -17.43 18.28 -11.16
N ALA A 164 -16.89 17.99 -9.98
CA ALA A 164 -17.56 17.26 -8.91
C ALA A 164 -18.05 18.23 -7.84
N VAL A 165 -19.27 18.03 -7.35
CA VAL A 165 -19.86 18.86 -6.29
C VAL A 165 -20.08 18.05 -5.02
N VAL A 166 -19.27 18.33 -4.00
CA VAL A 166 -19.45 17.80 -2.64
C VAL A 166 -20.41 18.74 -1.91
N ALA A 167 -21.68 18.35 -1.82
CA ALA A 167 -22.69 19.12 -1.11
C ALA A 167 -22.74 18.71 0.37
N LEU A 168 -22.48 19.66 1.28
CA LEU A 168 -22.44 19.44 2.72
C LEU A 168 -23.61 20.15 3.41
N HIS A 169 -24.34 19.41 4.23
CA HIS A 169 -25.41 19.93 5.08
C HIS A 169 -25.43 19.19 6.42
N GLN A 170 -25.21 19.90 7.54
CA GLN A 170 -25.27 19.36 8.91
C GLN A 170 -24.43 18.07 9.13
N GLY A 171 -23.16 18.03 8.69
CA GLY A 171 -22.33 16.82 8.84
C GLY A 171 -22.59 15.71 7.83
N CYS A 172 -23.56 15.89 6.92
CA CYS A 172 -23.92 14.91 5.89
C CYS A 172 -23.50 15.40 4.50
N ILE A 173 -23.01 14.47 3.68
CA ILE A 173 -22.73 14.70 2.26
C ILE A 173 -23.81 14.02 1.42
N ALA A 174 -24.29 14.70 0.39
CA ALA A 174 -25.21 14.13 -0.57
C ALA A 174 -24.48 13.27 -1.61
N LEU A 175 -24.95 12.04 -1.81
CA LEU A 175 -24.50 11.10 -2.82
C LEU A 175 -25.68 10.63 -3.66
N HIS A 176 -25.46 10.41 -4.95
CA HIS A 176 -26.45 9.81 -5.84
C HIS A 176 -26.29 8.29 -5.87
N SER A 177 -27.39 7.55 -5.73
CA SER A 177 -27.47 6.10 -5.80
C SER A 177 -27.82 5.68 -7.23
N ASP A 178 -26.89 5.01 -7.91
CA ASP A 178 -27.05 4.49 -9.27
C ASP A 178 -26.68 3.01 -9.29
N GLY A 179 -27.64 2.13 -9.53
CA GLY A 179 -27.41 0.68 -9.59
C GLY A 179 -26.90 0.06 -8.28
N GLY A 180 -27.14 0.70 -7.13
CA GLY A 180 -26.63 0.27 -5.81
C GLY A 180 -25.24 0.81 -5.46
N GLU A 181 -24.62 1.63 -6.32
CA GLU A 181 -23.39 2.36 -6.05
C GLU A 181 -23.68 3.83 -5.74
N LEU A 182 -23.00 4.38 -4.75
CA LEU A 182 -23.09 5.77 -4.32
C LEU A 182 -22.03 6.61 -5.02
N ARG A 183 -22.43 7.74 -5.58
CA ARG A 183 -21.54 8.63 -6.36
C ARG A 183 -21.73 10.10 -6.00
N VAL A 184 -20.66 10.87 -6.02
CA VAL A 184 -20.76 12.33 -5.97
C VAL A 184 -21.31 12.83 -7.32
N PRO A 185 -22.19 13.85 -7.34
CA PRO A 185 -22.63 14.46 -8.60
C PRO A 185 -21.46 15.03 -9.41
N VAL A 186 -21.30 14.56 -10.65
CA VAL A 186 -20.25 15.01 -11.57
C VAL A 186 -20.84 15.44 -12.90
N LYS A 187 -20.26 16.49 -13.50
CA LYS A 187 -20.60 16.97 -14.84
C LYS A 187 -19.36 17.38 -15.62
N ARG A 188 -19.37 17.20 -16.95
CA ARG A 188 -18.36 17.75 -17.86
C ARG A 188 -18.43 19.28 -17.94
N GLY A 189 -17.27 19.92 -17.92
CA GLY A 189 -17.09 21.37 -17.90
C GLY A 189 -16.08 21.78 -16.83
N SER A 190 -15.92 23.09 -16.63
CA SER A 190 -15.01 23.67 -15.65
C SER A 190 -15.65 24.90 -15.00
N GLY A 191 -15.09 25.30 -13.85
CA GLY A 191 -15.46 26.53 -13.18
C GLY A 191 -16.80 26.49 -12.43
N GLU A 192 -17.15 27.65 -11.88
CA GLU A 192 -18.34 27.82 -11.04
C GLU A 192 -19.66 27.57 -11.79
N ASP A 193 -19.72 27.90 -13.09
CA ASP A 193 -20.93 27.70 -13.91
C ASP A 193 -21.32 26.23 -14.03
N ALA A 194 -20.32 25.35 -14.22
CA ALA A 194 -20.53 23.91 -14.25
C ALA A 194 -20.96 23.39 -12.86
N CYS A 195 -20.37 23.91 -11.77
CA CYS A 195 -20.78 23.62 -10.40
C CYS A 195 -22.25 24.03 -10.14
N ARG A 196 -22.63 25.26 -10.47
CA ARG A 196 -24.01 25.75 -10.31
C ARG A 196 -25.02 25.01 -11.18
N HIS A 197 -24.60 24.51 -12.34
CA HIS A 197 -25.43 23.63 -13.14
C HIS A 197 -25.69 22.29 -12.42
N VAL A 198 -24.66 21.67 -11.85
CA VAL A 198 -24.84 20.43 -11.05
C VAL A 198 -25.81 20.68 -9.89
N LEU A 199 -25.67 21.82 -9.20
CA LEU A 199 -26.61 22.21 -8.14
C LEU A 199 -28.06 22.30 -8.65
N ARG A 200 -28.31 22.98 -9.78
CA ARG A 200 -29.66 23.07 -10.36
C ARG A 200 -30.23 21.69 -10.73
N THR A 201 -29.43 20.86 -11.38
CA THR A 201 -29.90 19.59 -11.95
C THR A 201 -30.10 18.54 -10.86
N CYS A 202 -29.20 18.46 -9.88
CA CYS A 202 -29.26 17.44 -8.84
C CYS A 202 -30.05 17.90 -7.60
N PHE A 203 -29.94 19.18 -7.22
CA PHE A 203 -30.52 19.70 -5.96
C PHE A 203 -31.70 20.65 -6.19
N GLY A 204 -32.09 20.90 -7.44
CA GLY A 204 -33.25 21.73 -7.81
C GLY A 204 -33.04 23.24 -7.68
N SER A 205 -31.88 23.71 -7.23
CA SER A 205 -31.53 25.14 -7.14
C SER A 205 -30.03 25.38 -7.37
N SER A 206 -29.66 26.54 -7.91
CA SER A 206 -28.25 27.01 -7.96
C SER A 206 -27.83 27.79 -6.71
N ASP A 207 -28.74 27.99 -5.77
CA ASP A 207 -28.51 28.79 -4.57
C ASP A 207 -27.69 28.00 -3.54
N GLY A 208 -26.81 28.70 -2.84
CA GLY A 208 -25.85 28.12 -1.91
C GLY A 208 -24.48 28.78 -2.04
N GLU A 209 -23.67 28.61 -1.01
CA GLU A 209 -22.29 29.07 -0.99
C GLU A 209 -21.40 27.98 -1.60
N VAL A 210 -20.74 28.31 -2.71
CA VAL A 210 -19.83 27.40 -3.42
C VAL A 210 -18.39 27.83 -3.23
N ARG A 211 -17.51 26.87 -2.95
CA ARG A 211 -16.08 27.10 -2.75
C ARG A 211 -15.27 26.06 -3.52
N TRP A 212 -14.30 26.51 -4.30
CA TRP A 212 -13.35 25.62 -4.95
C TRP A 212 -12.41 24.99 -3.90
N LEU A 213 -12.31 23.65 -3.91
CA LEU A 213 -11.44 22.91 -2.98
C LEU A 213 -10.10 22.52 -3.60
N GLY A 214 -10.08 22.24 -4.90
CA GLY A 214 -8.88 21.78 -5.60
C GLY A 214 -9.18 21.05 -6.91
N ILE A 215 -8.12 20.49 -7.50
CA ILE A 215 -8.20 19.63 -8.70
C ILE A 215 -7.59 18.28 -8.36
N ALA A 216 -8.33 17.20 -8.62
CA ALA A 216 -7.75 15.86 -8.70
C ALA A 216 -7.15 15.68 -10.11
N ALA A 217 -5.88 15.30 -10.17
CA ALA A 217 -5.17 15.07 -11.43
C ALA A 217 -5.87 13.98 -12.27
N ALA A 218 -5.65 14.03 -13.59
CA ALA A 218 -6.08 12.96 -14.48
C ALA A 218 -5.44 11.62 -14.07
N ALA A 219 -6.20 10.53 -14.19
CA ALA A 219 -5.71 9.19 -13.90
C ALA A 219 -6.37 8.17 -14.82
N GLY A 220 -5.57 7.44 -15.59
CA GLY A 220 -6.07 6.51 -16.60
C GLY A 220 -6.98 7.21 -17.61
N ILE A 221 -8.25 6.76 -17.70
CA ILE A 221 -9.27 7.30 -18.62
C ILE A 221 -10.01 8.50 -18.00
N ARG A 222 -9.80 8.79 -16.70
CA ARG A 222 -10.48 9.87 -15.98
C ARG A 222 -9.82 11.23 -16.29
N PRO A 223 -10.56 12.24 -16.77
CA PRO A 223 -10.05 13.60 -16.94
C PRO A 223 -9.70 14.27 -15.60
N PRO A 224 -8.99 15.42 -15.61
CA PRO A 224 -8.84 16.26 -14.43
C PRO A 224 -10.21 16.65 -13.86
N LEU A 225 -10.37 16.48 -12.55
CA LEU A 225 -11.62 16.69 -11.84
C LEU A 225 -11.50 17.90 -10.91
N GLU A 226 -12.21 18.97 -11.22
CA GLU A 226 -12.38 20.15 -10.36
C GLU A 226 -13.39 19.84 -9.25
N VAL A 227 -12.98 19.99 -8.00
CA VAL A 227 -13.80 19.63 -6.84
C VAL A 227 -14.28 20.89 -6.15
N TRP A 228 -15.60 21.01 -6.02
CA TRP A 228 -16.28 22.15 -5.42
C TRP A 228 -17.07 21.72 -4.19
N LEU A 229 -16.99 22.50 -3.12
CA LEU A 229 -17.83 22.38 -1.94
C LEU A 229 -19.05 23.27 -2.10
N ALA A 230 -20.24 22.72 -1.88
CA ALA A 230 -21.47 23.48 -1.78
C ALA A 230 -22.03 23.39 -0.36
N THR A 231 -22.32 24.54 0.25
CA THR A 231 -22.86 24.67 1.61
C THR A 231 -24.03 25.66 1.62
N ARG A 232 -24.76 25.74 2.74
CA ARG A 232 -25.92 26.66 2.91
C ARG A 232 -26.97 26.52 1.80
N LEU A 233 -27.21 25.29 1.35
CA LEU A 233 -28.25 24.97 0.37
C LEU A 233 -29.64 25.32 0.94
N PRO A 234 -30.58 25.88 0.14
CA PRO A 234 -31.90 26.29 0.62
C PRO A 234 -32.67 25.16 1.32
N GLY A 235 -33.34 25.48 2.43
CA GLY A 235 -34.10 24.54 3.24
C GLY A 235 -35.34 23.99 2.52
N GLY A 236 -35.31 22.69 2.21
CA GLY A 236 -36.39 21.93 1.56
C GLY A 236 -35.97 20.55 1.03
N LEU A 237 -34.83 20.00 1.49
CA LEU A 237 -34.19 18.79 0.94
C LEU A 237 -34.83 17.45 1.39
N ALA A 238 -36.10 17.49 1.81
CA ALA A 238 -36.91 16.31 2.03
C ALA A 238 -38.05 16.29 0.98
N ARG A 239 -37.93 15.31 0.07
CA ARG A 239 -38.88 14.90 -0.98
C ARG A 239 -38.94 15.77 -2.24
N ALA A 240 -38.32 15.25 -3.30
CA ALA A 240 -39.01 15.09 -4.57
C ALA A 240 -38.86 13.62 -4.98
N ASP A 241 -39.97 12.89 -4.95
CA ASP A 241 -40.09 11.57 -5.56
C ASP A 241 -39.57 11.66 -7.00
N GLY A 242 -38.36 11.17 -7.29
CA GLY A 242 -37.83 11.11 -8.66
C GLY A 242 -36.32 11.17 -8.88
N ALA A 243 -35.48 11.56 -7.91
CA ALA A 243 -34.01 11.59 -8.10
C ALA A 243 -33.28 10.93 -6.92
N GLY A 244 -32.45 9.93 -7.21
CA GLY A 244 -31.82 9.02 -6.23
C GLY A 244 -30.73 9.63 -5.34
N LEU A 245 -30.95 10.77 -4.68
CA LEU A 245 -30.01 11.40 -3.75
C LEU A 245 -30.20 10.93 -2.30
N GLU A 246 -29.11 10.49 -1.67
CA GLU A 246 -29.00 10.05 -0.29
C GLU A 246 -28.06 10.98 0.49
N TRP A 247 -28.50 11.49 1.65
CA TRP A 247 -27.67 12.27 2.57
C TRP A 247 -27.06 11.36 3.63
N LEU A 248 -25.75 11.18 3.60
CA LEU A 248 -25.06 10.26 4.52
C LEU A 248 -24.12 11.02 5.46
N PRO A 249 -24.11 10.66 6.77
CA PRO A 249 -23.12 11.16 7.70
C PRO A 249 -21.71 10.84 7.22
N LEU A 250 -20.79 11.76 7.45
CA LEU A 250 -19.40 11.60 7.01
C LEU A 250 -18.71 10.35 7.57
N ALA A 251 -19.00 9.99 8.83
CA ALA A 251 -18.52 8.75 9.45
C ALA A 251 -18.89 7.51 8.63
N GLU A 252 -20.11 7.48 8.11
CA GLU A 252 -20.65 6.38 7.34
C GLU A 252 -20.06 6.34 5.93
N ILE A 253 -19.86 7.51 5.30
CA ILE A 253 -19.14 7.60 4.02
C ILE A 253 -17.73 7.07 4.16
N VAL A 254 -16.97 7.56 5.15
CA VAL A 254 -15.61 7.07 5.42
C VAL A 254 -15.64 5.56 5.64
N ALA A 255 -16.55 5.03 6.45
CA ALA A 255 -16.65 3.58 6.70
C ALA A 255 -16.97 2.75 5.43
N ARG A 256 -17.66 3.34 4.45
CA ARG A 256 -18.05 2.68 3.19
C ARG A 256 -17.06 2.90 2.04
N VAL A 257 -16.12 3.84 2.14
CA VAL A 257 -15.16 4.14 1.05
C VAL A 257 -14.36 2.90 0.66
N GLY A 258 -14.38 2.61 -0.64
CA GLY A 258 -13.77 1.44 -1.29
C GLY A 258 -14.49 0.12 -1.04
N SER A 259 -15.68 0.16 -0.42
CA SER A 259 -16.61 -0.97 -0.44
C SER A 259 -17.28 -1.10 -1.81
N PRO A 260 -17.92 -2.24 -2.12
CA PRO A 260 -18.70 -2.39 -3.36
C PRO A 260 -19.80 -1.33 -3.57
N VAL A 261 -20.20 -0.61 -2.51
CA VAL A 261 -21.24 0.43 -2.54
C VAL A 261 -20.66 1.83 -2.80
N LEU A 262 -19.37 2.07 -2.54
CA LEU A 262 -18.74 3.40 -2.70
C LEU A 262 -17.30 3.26 -3.19
N ARG A 263 -17.16 2.92 -4.48
CA ARG A 263 -15.87 2.65 -5.13
C ARG A 263 -15.64 3.39 -6.45
N ASP A 264 -16.59 4.20 -6.90
CA ASP A 264 -16.48 5.00 -8.11
C ASP A 264 -15.24 5.92 -8.08
N ALA A 265 -14.41 5.84 -9.11
CA ALA A 265 -13.12 6.54 -9.18
C ALA A 265 -13.25 8.07 -9.08
N ARG A 266 -14.29 8.67 -9.69
CA ARG A 266 -14.52 10.12 -9.62
C ARG A 266 -14.92 10.54 -8.20
N THR A 267 -15.76 9.74 -7.58
CA THR A 267 -16.21 9.92 -6.21
C THR A 267 -15.05 9.81 -5.23
N LEU A 268 -14.20 8.79 -5.34
CA LEU A 268 -13.00 8.64 -4.52
C LEU A 268 -12.03 9.81 -4.69
N ALA A 269 -11.79 10.25 -5.92
CA ALA A 269 -10.94 11.42 -6.20
C ALA A 269 -11.52 12.71 -5.58
N ALA A 270 -12.83 12.94 -5.73
CA ALA A 270 -13.52 14.11 -5.17
C ALA A 270 -13.48 14.11 -3.64
N LEU A 271 -13.80 12.98 -3.01
CA LEU A 271 -13.76 12.82 -1.55
C LEU A 271 -12.33 12.93 -1.01
N THR A 272 -11.32 12.50 -1.76
CA THR A 272 -9.91 12.64 -1.37
C THR A 272 -9.47 14.10 -1.35
N VAL A 273 -9.88 14.89 -2.35
CA VAL A 273 -9.64 16.35 -2.35
C VAL A 273 -10.39 17.02 -1.20
N ALA A 274 -11.65 16.62 -0.97
CA ALA A 274 -12.46 17.11 0.14
C ALA A 274 -11.82 16.83 1.51
N ALA A 275 -11.37 15.60 1.75
CA ALA A 275 -10.72 15.14 2.98
C ALA A 275 -9.39 15.85 3.29
N ARG A 276 -8.78 16.50 2.29
CA ARG A 276 -7.53 17.26 2.43
C ARG A 276 -7.75 18.75 2.68
N SER A 277 -8.97 19.24 2.48
CA SER A 277 -9.25 20.67 2.60
C SER A 277 -9.58 21.04 4.04
N ASP A 278 -8.93 22.09 4.55
CA ASP A 278 -9.28 22.72 5.84
C ASP A 278 -10.72 23.29 5.85
N SER A 279 -11.38 23.33 4.69
CA SER A 279 -12.75 23.83 4.52
C SER A 279 -13.82 22.86 5.03
N LEU A 280 -13.45 21.62 5.37
CA LEU A 280 -14.34 20.59 5.93
C LEU A 280 -13.84 20.12 7.29
N PRO A 281 -13.89 20.98 8.33
CA PRO A 281 -13.48 20.60 9.69
C PRO A 281 -14.30 19.43 10.24
N GLU A 282 -15.52 19.20 9.70
CA GLU A 282 -16.37 18.05 10.04
C GLU A 282 -15.77 16.70 9.64
N TRP A 283 -14.95 16.64 8.58
CA TRP A 283 -14.16 15.45 8.23
C TRP A 283 -13.22 15.07 9.35
N SER A 284 -12.65 16.12 9.95
CA SER A 284 -11.84 16.09 11.14
C SER A 284 -12.64 16.17 12.44
N ALA A 285 -13.98 16.24 12.45
CA ALA A 285 -14.80 16.34 13.68
C ALA A 285 -15.71 15.13 13.92
N THR A 286 -15.67 14.13 13.02
CA THR A 286 -16.21 12.75 13.22
C THR A 286 -15.79 12.12 14.57
N ILE A 287 -14.81 12.74 15.19
CA ILE A 287 -14.32 12.69 16.57
C ILE A 287 -15.38 12.68 17.70
N ALA A 288 -16.51 13.38 17.56
CA ALA A 288 -17.27 13.80 18.75
C ALA A 288 -18.28 12.79 19.34
N ALA A 289 -18.61 11.68 18.67
CA ALA A 289 -19.64 10.75 19.18
C ALA A 289 -19.03 9.54 19.91
N THR A 290 -18.62 9.74 21.17
CA THR A 290 -18.69 8.66 22.16
C THR A 290 -20.15 8.60 22.62
N ALA A 291 -20.86 7.54 22.21
CA ALA A 291 -22.31 7.40 22.17
C ALA A 291 -23.01 8.16 21.02
N PRO A 292 -23.93 7.51 20.28
CA PRO A 292 -24.85 8.28 19.44
C PRO A 292 -25.64 9.21 20.35
N PRO A 293 -25.85 10.48 20.00
CA PRO A 293 -26.88 11.27 20.67
C PRO A 293 -28.19 10.48 20.63
N ASP A 294 -29.00 10.60 21.70
CA ASP A 294 -30.43 10.26 21.68
C ASP A 294 -31.13 11.18 20.68
N ILE A 295 -30.83 10.99 19.40
CA ILE A 295 -31.75 11.27 18.32
C ILE A 295 -32.87 10.26 18.56
N PRO A 296 -34.14 10.69 18.69
CA PRO A 296 -35.24 9.76 18.87
C PRO A 296 -35.11 8.62 17.86
N ARG A 297 -34.81 7.41 18.37
CA ARG A 297 -34.69 6.16 17.60
C ARG A 297 -36.03 5.74 16.94
N THR A 298 -36.99 6.66 16.89
CA THR A 298 -38.34 6.51 16.36
C THR A 298 -38.49 7.05 14.93
N SER A 299 -37.42 7.40 14.22
CA SER A 299 -37.50 7.59 12.74
C SER A 299 -36.31 7.12 11.91
N LEU A 300 -35.19 6.70 12.53
CA LEU A 300 -34.07 6.04 11.84
C LEU A 300 -33.93 4.62 12.36
N SER A 301 -34.95 3.80 12.10
CA SER A 301 -34.70 2.38 12.05
C SER A 301 -33.63 2.13 11.00
N ALA A 302 -32.61 1.37 11.36
CA ALA A 302 -31.85 0.51 10.47
C ALA A 302 -32.79 -0.54 9.81
N ARG A 303 -33.91 -0.09 9.22
CA ARG A 303 -34.75 -0.85 8.32
C ARG A 303 -34.07 -0.80 6.95
N GLY A 304 -33.36 -1.86 6.65
CA GLY A 304 -33.70 -2.62 5.44
C GLY A 304 -33.32 -2.06 4.08
N VAL A 305 -32.72 -0.87 3.94
CA VAL A 305 -32.37 -0.39 2.58
C VAL A 305 -31.21 -1.20 1.97
N THR A 306 -30.29 -1.76 2.76
CA THR A 306 -29.27 -2.68 2.22
C THR A 306 -29.77 -4.09 1.99
N ARG A 307 -30.70 -4.62 2.82
CA ARG A 307 -31.24 -5.97 2.61
C ARG A 307 -32.17 -6.07 1.40
N ASP A 308 -32.99 -5.05 1.13
CA ASP A 308 -33.88 -5.07 -0.04
C ASP A 308 -33.17 -4.63 -1.32
N ALA A 309 -32.25 -3.64 -1.27
CA ALA A 309 -31.46 -3.26 -2.45
C ALA A 309 -30.47 -4.37 -2.89
N LEU A 310 -29.95 -5.16 -1.94
CA LEU A 310 -29.14 -6.36 -2.25
C LEU A 310 -30.00 -7.58 -2.65
N ARG A 311 -31.32 -7.59 -2.40
CA ARG A 311 -32.25 -8.63 -2.92
C ARG A 311 -32.62 -8.39 -4.39
N THR A 312 -32.56 -7.14 -4.86
CA THR A 312 -32.91 -6.78 -6.25
C THR A 312 -31.73 -6.80 -7.22
N ALA A 313 -30.51 -7.06 -6.74
CA ALA A 313 -29.35 -7.27 -7.60
C ALA A 313 -29.47 -8.64 -8.31
N PRO A 314 -29.07 -8.76 -9.59
CA PRO A 314 -29.05 -10.04 -10.28
C PRO A 314 -28.20 -11.06 -9.49
N PRO A 315 -28.55 -12.37 -9.53
CA PRO A 315 -27.80 -13.38 -8.81
C PRO A 315 -26.33 -13.35 -9.26
N LEU A 316 -25.44 -13.09 -8.31
CA LEU A 316 -24.00 -13.04 -8.54
C LEU A 316 -23.48 -14.45 -8.83
N ASP A 317 -22.83 -14.66 -9.98
CA ASP A 317 -22.28 -15.97 -10.35
C ASP A 317 -21.01 -16.26 -9.53
N PRO A 318 -20.99 -17.31 -8.69
CA PRO A 318 -19.81 -17.68 -7.90
C PRO A 318 -18.70 -18.33 -8.73
N ARG A 319 -18.97 -18.67 -10.01
CA ARG A 319 -18.00 -19.33 -10.90
C ARG A 319 -16.97 -18.35 -11.43
N ARG A 320 -17.22 -17.03 -11.33
CA ARG A 320 -16.27 -15.98 -11.65
C ARG A 320 -16.30 -14.94 -10.53
N PRO A 321 -15.26 -14.84 -9.69
CA PRO A 321 -15.17 -13.77 -8.72
C PRO A 321 -15.22 -12.44 -9.46
N ALA A 322 -16.33 -11.72 -9.30
CA ALA A 322 -16.49 -10.39 -9.87
C ALA A 322 -15.98 -9.35 -8.85
N PRO A 323 -15.44 -8.21 -9.30
CA PRO A 323 -14.95 -7.13 -8.44
C PRO A 323 -15.83 -6.80 -7.22
N GLU A 324 -17.14 -6.67 -7.43
CA GLU A 324 -18.15 -6.34 -6.40
C GLU A 324 -18.37 -7.44 -5.33
N GLN A 325 -17.85 -8.63 -5.56
CA GLN A 325 -17.92 -9.76 -4.63
C GLN A 325 -16.75 -9.77 -3.64
N LEU A 326 -15.75 -8.91 -3.82
CA LEU A 326 -14.51 -8.89 -3.05
C LEU A 326 -14.36 -7.58 -2.27
N ILE A 327 -13.73 -7.66 -1.11
CA ILE A 327 -13.27 -6.52 -0.33
C ILE A 327 -11.80 -6.27 -0.67
N ASN A 328 -11.46 -5.00 -0.90
CA ASN A 328 -10.09 -4.60 -1.16
C ASN A 328 -9.15 -5.02 0.00
N PRO A 329 -8.05 -5.73 -0.28
CA PRO A 329 -7.16 -6.22 0.77
C PRO A 329 -6.43 -5.10 1.54
N GLU A 330 -6.14 -3.97 0.90
CA GLU A 330 -5.45 -2.85 1.55
C GLU A 330 -6.39 -2.08 2.48
N LEU A 331 -7.67 -1.94 2.10
CA LEU A 331 -8.70 -1.36 3.00
C LEU A 331 -9.06 -2.30 4.15
N SER A 332 -9.10 -3.62 3.89
CA SER A 332 -9.25 -4.63 4.93
C SER A 332 -8.07 -4.60 5.92
N TRP A 333 -6.85 -4.29 5.45
CA TRP A 333 -5.71 -4.03 6.33
C TRP A 333 -5.91 -2.79 7.22
N ILE A 334 -6.46 -1.70 6.67
CA ILE A 334 -6.77 -0.50 7.47
C ILE A 334 -7.78 -0.83 8.55
N GLU A 335 -8.83 -1.61 8.25
CA GLU A 335 -9.79 -2.06 9.27
C GLU A 335 -9.16 -2.97 10.32
N PHE A 336 -8.16 -3.79 9.96
CA PHE A 336 -7.34 -4.48 10.93
C PHE A 336 -6.62 -3.52 11.88
N ASN A 337 -5.88 -2.55 11.35
CA ASN A 337 -5.13 -1.64 12.20
C ASN A 337 -6.06 -0.71 13.02
N LYS A 338 -7.23 -0.33 12.49
CA LYS A 338 -8.27 0.37 13.25
C LYS A 338 -8.69 -0.37 14.51
N ARG A 339 -8.84 -1.69 14.46
CA ARG A 339 -9.18 -2.49 15.66
C ARG A 339 -8.02 -2.57 16.67
N VAL A 340 -6.77 -2.47 16.20
CA VAL A 340 -5.60 -2.28 17.09
C VAL A 340 -5.68 -0.93 17.81
N LEU A 341 -6.08 0.14 17.11
CA LEU A 341 -6.32 1.44 17.73
C LEU A 341 -7.47 1.39 18.75
N GLU A 342 -8.55 0.66 18.45
CA GLU A 342 -9.66 0.44 19.40
C GLU A 342 -9.20 -0.24 20.70
N LEU A 343 -8.18 -1.10 20.67
CA LEU A 343 -7.56 -1.66 21.89
C LEU A 343 -6.77 -0.62 22.69
N ALA A 344 -6.15 0.37 22.04
CA ALA A 344 -5.51 1.49 22.72
C ALA A 344 -6.55 2.44 23.37
N GLU A 345 -7.74 2.53 22.79
CA GLU A 345 -8.86 3.35 23.28
C GLU A 345 -9.69 2.64 24.37
N ASP A 346 -9.63 1.30 24.47
CA ASP A 346 -10.46 0.51 25.38
C ASP A 346 -9.99 0.64 26.85
N PRO A 347 -10.82 1.20 27.76
CA PRO A 347 -10.44 1.37 29.17
C PRO A 347 -10.32 0.06 29.96
N ARG A 348 -10.78 -1.07 29.41
CA ARG A 348 -10.59 -2.40 30.03
C ARG A 348 -9.18 -2.95 29.82
N VAL A 349 -8.43 -2.40 28.87
CA VAL A 349 -7.03 -2.77 28.64
C VAL A 349 -6.15 -2.00 29.63
N PRO A 350 -5.16 -2.64 30.29
CA PRO A 350 -4.24 -1.95 31.20
C PRO A 350 -3.53 -0.77 30.54
N LEU A 351 -3.26 0.30 31.29
CA LEU A 351 -2.80 1.58 30.74
C LEU A 351 -1.53 1.46 29.88
N LEU A 352 -0.48 0.77 30.37
CA LEU A 352 0.75 0.60 29.58
C LEU A 352 0.54 -0.33 28.38
N ALA A 353 -0.41 -1.27 28.46
CA ALA A 353 -0.81 -2.07 27.30
C ALA A 353 -1.54 -1.22 26.25
N ARG A 354 -2.35 -0.23 26.64
CA ARG A 354 -2.96 0.74 25.72
C ARG A 354 -1.92 1.60 25.02
N VAL A 355 -0.90 2.09 25.75
CA VAL A 355 0.26 2.78 25.18
C VAL A 355 0.99 1.86 24.19
N ARG A 356 1.17 0.58 24.54
CA ARG A 356 1.77 -0.42 23.64
C ARG A 356 0.95 -0.60 22.36
N PHE A 357 -0.38 -0.71 22.44
CA PHE A 357 -1.23 -0.82 21.25
C PHE A 357 -1.18 0.43 20.37
N LEU A 358 -1.07 1.63 20.95
CA LEU A 358 -0.89 2.85 20.17
C LEU A 358 0.45 2.89 19.42
N SER A 359 1.52 2.40 20.06
CA SER A 359 2.83 2.20 19.42
C SER A 359 2.75 1.14 18.30
N ILE A 360 2.09 0.00 18.55
CA ILE A 360 1.88 -1.06 17.55
C ILE A 360 1.09 -0.53 16.35
N PHE A 361 0.03 0.25 16.58
CA PHE A 361 -0.74 0.88 15.50
C PHE A 361 0.16 1.74 14.60
N SER A 362 1.04 2.55 15.21
CA SER A 362 1.99 3.39 14.47
C SER A 362 3.01 2.57 13.69
N ALA A 363 3.61 1.56 14.31
CA ALA A 363 4.61 0.70 13.67
C ALA A 363 4.01 -0.13 12.50
N ASN A 364 2.80 -0.66 12.69
CA ASN A 364 2.06 -1.34 11.63
C ASN A 364 1.80 -0.41 10.44
N LEU A 365 1.41 0.84 10.73
CA LEU A 365 1.15 1.84 9.69
C LEU A 365 2.41 2.22 8.93
N ASP A 366 3.55 2.34 9.62
CA ASP A 366 4.84 2.56 8.97
C ASP A 366 5.14 1.42 7.97
N GLU A 367 5.01 0.16 8.38
CA GLU A 367 5.22 -0.98 7.48
C GLU A 367 4.26 -0.96 6.28
N PHE A 368 2.97 -0.68 6.51
CA PHE A 368 1.97 -0.59 5.44
C PHE A 368 2.31 0.51 4.43
N VAL A 369 2.72 1.69 4.90
CA VAL A 369 3.09 2.79 4.01
C VAL A 369 4.37 2.46 3.24
N MET A 370 5.38 1.90 3.91
CA MET A 370 6.64 1.50 3.28
C MET A 370 6.43 0.45 2.18
N VAL A 371 5.57 -0.53 2.41
CA VAL A 371 5.44 -1.70 1.54
C VAL A 371 4.28 -1.56 0.56
N ARG A 372 3.07 -1.29 1.06
CA ARG A 372 1.85 -1.30 0.25
C ARG A 372 1.65 0.00 -0.49
N VAL A 373 1.67 1.12 0.23
CA VAL A 373 1.53 2.45 -0.39
C VAL A 373 2.71 2.72 -1.33
N GLY A 374 3.94 2.35 -0.94
CA GLY A 374 5.11 2.43 -1.81
C GLY A 374 4.97 1.64 -3.12
N ALA A 375 4.45 0.40 -3.06
CA ALA A 375 4.20 -0.39 -4.26
C ALA A 375 3.08 0.20 -5.15
N LEU A 376 1.97 0.66 -4.56
CA LEU A 376 0.88 1.30 -5.29
C LEU A 376 1.35 2.58 -6.00
N LYS A 377 2.13 3.39 -5.31
CA LYS A 377 2.72 4.62 -5.87
C LYS A 377 3.64 4.34 -7.04
N ARG A 378 4.52 3.34 -6.91
CA ARG A 378 5.38 2.89 -8.01
C ARG A 378 4.55 2.47 -9.21
N ALA A 379 3.51 1.66 -8.98
CA ALA A 379 2.59 1.21 -10.02
C ALA A 379 1.86 2.38 -10.73
N VAL A 380 1.48 3.43 -10.01
CA VAL A 380 0.92 4.65 -10.62
C VAL A 380 1.97 5.38 -11.47
N VAL A 381 3.20 5.50 -10.97
CA VAL A 381 4.28 6.20 -11.67
C VAL A 381 4.74 5.47 -12.94
N THR A 382 4.88 4.14 -12.89
CA THR A 382 5.32 3.35 -14.05
C THR A 382 4.18 3.07 -15.04
N GLY A 383 2.92 3.18 -14.60
CA GLY A 383 1.76 2.86 -15.42
C GLY A 383 1.59 1.36 -15.70
N GLU A 384 2.35 0.50 -15.01
CA GLU A 384 2.48 -0.93 -15.32
C GLU A 384 1.50 -1.85 -14.58
N ALA A 385 0.52 -1.32 -13.82
CA ALA A 385 -0.40 -2.15 -13.05
C ALA A 385 -1.87 -1.96 -13.45
N GLY A 386 -2.53 -3.10 -13.75
CA GLY A 386 -3.98 -3.17 -13.89
C GLY A 386 -4.71 -3.05 -12.54
N PRO A 387 -6.06 -3.00 -12.56
CA PRO A 387 -6.88 -2.98 -11.35
C PRO A 387 -6.66 -4.25 -10.52
N SER A 388 -6.85 -4.14 -9.20
CA SER A 388 -6.87 -5.27 -8.29
C SER A 388 -8.11 -6.16 -8.49
N ASP A 389 -8.14 -7.31 -7.82
CA ASP A 389 -9.25 -8.29 -7.96
C ASP A 389 -10.63 -7.69 -7.62
N ASP A 390 -10.69 -6.68 -6.76
CA ASP A 390 -11.89 -5.91 -6.38
C ASP A 390 -12.24 -4.76 -7.36
N GLY A 391 -11.45 -4.58 -8.42
CA GLY A 391 -11.67 -3.64 -9.52
C GLY A 391 -11.05 -2.25 -9.34
N LEU A 392 -10.49 -1.93 -8.19
CA LEU A 392 -9.87 -0.63 -7.94
C LEU A 392 -8.50 -0.51 -8.62
N THR A 393 -8.27 0.59 -9.34
CA THR A 393 -6.93 0.90 -9.88
C THR A 393 -5.98 1.30 -8.74
N PRO A 394 -4.65 1.25 -8.95
CA PRO A 394 -3.70 1.72 -7.95
C PRO A 394 -3.97 3.15 -7.44
N GLN A 395 -4.42 4.05 -8.32
CA GLN A 395 -4.78 5.42 -7.93
C GLN A 395 -6.04 5.44 -7.06
N ASP A 396 -7.08 4.68 -7.42
CA ASP A 396 -8.32 4.60 -6.63
C ASP A 396 -8.05 4.03 -5.23
N GLN A 397 -7.14 3.06 -5.13
CA GLN A 397 -6.70 2.50 -3.85
C GLN A 397 -5.97 3.56 -3.00
N LEU A 398 -5.07 4.36 -3.58
CA LEU A 398 -4.40 5.45 -2.86
C LEU A 398 -5.38 6.51 -2.36
N ASP A 399 -6.37 6.86 -3.17
CA ASP A 399 -7.44 7.80 -2.82
C ASP A 399 -8.29 7.24 -1.68
N ALA A 400 -8.75 5.99 -1.78
CA ALA A 400 -9.50 5.31 -0.72
C ALA A 400 -8.68 5.20 0.59
N ILE A 401 -7.40 4.81 0.52
CA ILE A 401 -6.48 4.76 1.67
C ILE A 401 -6.38 6.12 2.34
N ALA A 402 -6.20 7.20 1.56
CA ALA A 402 -6.05 8.55 2.10
C ALA A 402 -7.32 9.02 2.85
N ILE A 403 -8.50 8.70 2.33
CA ILE A 403 -9.78 9.02 2.97
C ILE A 403 -9.94 8.26 4.29
N ARG A 404 -9.63 6.95 4.31
CA ARG A 404 -9.80 6.08 5.49
C ARG A 404 -8.80 6.37 6.58
N LEU A 405 -7.56 6.71 6.21
CA LEU A 405 -6.45 6.83 7.15
C LEU A 405 -6.50 8.13 7.96
N ARG A 406 -6.91 9.25 7.36
CA ARG A 406 -6.90 10.58 8.03
C ARG A 406 -7.68 10.59 9.36
N PRO A 407 -8.95 10.12 9.42
CA PRO A 407 -9.69 10.09 10.68
C PRO A 407 -9.07 9.16 11.73
N LEU A 408 -8.35 8.12 11.32
CA LEU A 408 -7.65 7.21 12.24
C LEU A 408 -6.43 7.86 12.87
N LEU A 409 -5.66 8.65 12.09
CA LEU A 409 -4.52 9.39 12.62
C LEU A 409 -4.95 10.45 13.63
N GLU A 410 -6.07 11.12 13.39
CA GLU A 410 -6.62 12.07 14.36
C GLU A 410 -7.10 11.36 15.63
N ARG A 411 -7.77 10.20 15.50
CA ARG A 411 -8.13 9.35 16.66
C ARG A 411 -6.90 8.95 17.45
N GLN A 412 -5.82 8.55 16.78
CA GLN A 412 -4.54 8.21 17.40
C GLN A 412 -3.99 9.40 18.21
N ALA A 413 -3.94 10.60 17.61
CA ALA A 413 -3.46 11.82 18.28
C ALA A 413 -4.30 12.16 19.52
N ARG A 414 -5.63 12.08 19.42
CA ARG A 414 -6.52 12.31 20.58
C ARG A 414 -6.41 11.25 21.66
N CYS A 415 -6.30 9.98 21.28
CA CYS A 415 -6.11 8.88 22.22
C CYS A 415 -4.87 9.16 23.09
N LEU A 416 -3.78 9.60 22.48
CA LEU A 416 -2.59 10.03 23.21
C LEU A 416 -2.86 11.26 24.08
N ALA A 417 -3.28 12.37 23.48
CA ALA A 417 -3.31 13.68 24.15
C ALA A 417 -4.42 13.81 25.20
N ALA A 418 -5.62 13.31 24.90
CA ALA A 418 -6.82 13.50 25.73
C ALA A 418 -7.10 12.32 26.68
N SER A 419 -6.47 11.16 26.48
CA SER A 419 -6.68 9.99 27.35
C SER A 419 -5.40 9.44 27.97
N LEU A 420 -4.41 9.02 27.18
CA LEU A 420 -3.26 8.31 27.72
C LEU A 420 -2.32 9.22 28.52
N VAL A 421 -2.00 10.42 28.01
CA VAL A 421 -1.08 11.35 28.70
C VAL A 421 -1.64 11.77 30.08
N PRO A 422 -2.91 12.20 30.22
CA PRO A 422 -3.49 12.49 31.53
C PRO A 422 -3.45 11.30 32.49
N GLN A 423 -3.84 10.10 32.04
CA GLN A 423 -3.86 8.90 32.89
C GLN A 423 -2.46 8.45 33.30
N LEU A 424 -1.46 8.60 32.43
CA LEU A 424 -0.05 8.33 32.78
C LEU A 424 0.43 9.29 33.88
N ALA A 425 0.02 10.57 33.82
CA ALA A 425 0.39 11.55 34.83
C ALA A 425 -0.20 11.25 36.21
N GLU A 426 -1.39 10.62 36.30
CA GLU A 426 -1.97 10.11 37.55
C GLU A 426 -1.12 9.01 38.22
N HIS A 427 -0.24 8.37 37.45
CA HIS A 427 0.70 7.35 37.91
C HIS A 427 2.16 7.83 37.86
N ASP A 428 2.39 9.14 37.99
CA ASP A 428 3.70 9.80 38.01
C ASP A 428 4.53 9.65 36.72
N VAL A 429 3.94 9.15 35.64
CA VAL A 429 4.57 9.09 34.30
C VAL A 429 4.20 10.36 33.53
N ARG A 430 4.94 11.44 33.78
CA ARG A 430 4.69 12.75 33.16
C ARG A 430 5.54 12.94 31.91
N ILE A 431 4.92 13.14 30.75
CA ILE A 431 5.62 13.55 29.52
C ILE A 431 5.64 15.08 29.47
N LEU A 432 6.80 15.67 29.74
CA LEU A 432 7.01 17.11 29.86
C LEU A 432 7.59 17.69 28.57
N ARG A 433 7.20 18.92 28.23
CA ARG A 433 7.87 19.74 27.20
C ARG A 433 8.94 20.61 27.84
N TRP A 434 9.88 21.12 27.04
CA TRP A 434 10.93 22.02 27.53
C TRP A 434 10.41 23.22 28.35
N GLY A 435 9.26 23.76 27.93
CA GLY A 435 8.57 24.86 28.59
C GLY A 435 8.11 24.54 30.01
N ASP A 436 7.78 23.27 30.29
CA ASP A 436 7.25 22.81 31.58
C ASP A 436 8.35 22.59 32.63
N LEU A 437 9.62 22.58 32.20
CA LEU A 437 10.77 22.33 33.06
C LEU A 437 11.16 23.55 33.89
N SER A 438 11.51 23.31 35.16
CA SER A 438 12.13 24.31 36.02
C SER A 438 13.53 24.71 35.53
N PRO A 439 14.06 25.88 35.92
CA PRO A 439 15.42 26.29 35.55
C PRO A 439 16.50 25.27 35.90
N ARG A 440 16.42 24.64 37.09
CA ARG A 440 17.39 23.62 37.52
C ARG A 440 17.35 22.37 36.63
N GLN A 441 16.16 21.94 36.24
CA GLN A 441 16.00 20.80 35.34
C GLN A 441 16.54 21.11 33.94
N ARG A 442 16.32 22.33 33.44
CA ARG A 442 16.91 22.78 32.17
C ARG A 442 18.44 22.76 32.25
N ASP A 443 19.04 23.31 33.31
CA ASP A 443 20.50 23.31 33.48
C ASP A 443 21.08 21.88 33.50
N ALA A 444 20.39 20.94 34.14
CA ALA A 444 20.80 19.54 34.16
C ALA A 444 20.71 18.90 32.77
N LEU A 445 19.66 19.17 32.01
CA LEU A 445 19.50 18.65 30.65
C LEU A 445 20.44 19.32 29.63
N VAL A 446 20.80 20.60 29.82
CA VAL A 446 21.85 21.27 29.05
C VAL A 446 23.20 20.57 29.25
N ARG A 447 23.51 20.18 30.48
CA ARG A 447 24.72 19.41 30.77
C ARG A 447 24.69 18.01 30.15
N TYR A 448 23.58 17.30 30.31
CA TYR A 448 23.35 16.02 29.65
C TYR A 448 23.50 16.14 28.12
N PHE A 449 22.95 17.19 27.53
CA PHE A 449 23.11 17.48 26.12
C PHE A 449 24.59 17.64 25.75
N ALA A 450 25.34 18.49 26.45
CA ALA A 450 26.74 18.74 26.16
C ALA A 450 27.62 17.48 26.30
N GLU A 451 27.37 16.66 27.32
CA GLU A 451 28.20 15.50 27.66
C GLU A 451 27.86 14.24 26.85
N GLN A 452 26.58 14.02 26.54
CA GLN A 452 26.13 12.74 25.95
C GLN A 452 25.47 12.88 24.57
N VAL A 453 24.74 13.97 24.32
CA VAL A 453 23.97 14.12 23.08
C VAL A 453 24.78 14.81 21.99
N PHE A 454 25.37 15.96 22.30
CA PHE A 454 26.12 16.79 21.37
C PHE A 454 27.26 16.05 20.64
N PRO A 455 28.08 15.21 21.30
CA PRO A 455 29.18 14.49 20.64
C PRO A 455 28.76 13.53 19.52
N VAL A 456 27.49 13.09 19.51
CA VAL A 456 26.95 12.15 18.52
C VAL A 456 26.02 12.82 17.49
N LEU A 457 25.84 14.14 17.56
CA LEU A 457 25.05 14.91 16.59
C LEU A 457 25.91 15.40 15.42
N THR A 458 25.40 15.20 14.21
CA THR A 458 26.01 15.73 12.98
C THR A 458 24.99 16.57 12.22
N PRO A 459 25.07 17.91 12.28
CA PRO A 459 24.18 18.78 11.50
C PRO A 459 24.52 18.70 10.02
N GLN A 460 23.50 18.70 9.16
CA GLN A 460 23.67 18.63 7.71
C GLN A 460 22.84 19.71 7.02
N ALA A 461 23.44 20.44 6.08
CA ALA A 461 22.76 21.51 5.36
C ALA A 461 21.79 20.93 4.32
N ILE A 462 20.58 21.49 4.23
CA ILE A 462 19.60 21.21 3.18
C ILE A 462 19.81 22.27 2.10
N THR A 463 20.74 22.01 1.18
CA THR A 463 21.09 22.93 0.08
C THR A 463 21.59 22.15 -1.13
N ARG A 464 21.50 22.77 -2.32
CA ARG A 464 22.11 22.29 -3.56
C ARG A 464 23.26 23.17 -4.04
N ALA A 465 23.86 23.92 -3.13
CA ALA A 465 25.03 24.71 -3.45
C ALA A 465 26.13 23.79 -4.04
N PRO A 466 26.82 24.20 -5.12
CA PRO A 466 27.92 23.43 -5.68
C PRO A 466 28.93 23.00 -4.60
N GLY A 467 29.26 21.71 -4.55
CA GLY A 467 30.16 21.13 -3.54
C GLY A 467 29.49 20.63 -2.25
N TYR A 468 28.17 20.83 -2.07
CA TYR A 468 27.39 20.26 -0.97
C TYR A 468 26.41 19.21 -1.51
N PRO A 469 26.64 17.90 -1.28
CA PRO A 469 25.65 16.89 -1.64
C PRO A 469 24.39 17.10 -0.79
N PHE A 470 23.21 17.00 -1.41
CA PHE A 470 21.97 16.97 -0.66
C PHE A 470 22.03 15.79 0.32
N PRO A 471 21.68 15.99 1.60
CA PRO A 471 21.83 14.93 2.56
C PRO A 471 20.78 13.84 2.36
N LEU A 472 21.24 12.59 2.36
CA LEU A 472 20.36 11.43 2.23
C LEU A 472 19.68 11.15 3.58
N ILE A 473 18.42 11.55 3.71
CA ILE A 473 17.72 11.47 5.00
C ILE A 473 17.19 10.04 5.20
N PRO A 474 17.64 9.30 6.23
CA PRO A 474 17.30 7.89 6.40
C PRO A 474 15.82 7.63 6.75
N ASN A 475 15.31 6.48 6.30
CA ASN A 475 13.96 6.01 6.58
C ASN A 475 13.62 5.93 8.09
N LEU A 476 12.41 6.36 8.46
CA LEU A 476 11.80 6.34 9.80
C LEU A 476 12.60 7.06 10.91
N ARG A 477 13.62 7.85 10.55
CA ARG A 477 14.40 8.60 11.55
C ARG A 477 13.75 9.93 11.88
N LEU A 478 13.48 10.14 13.17
CA LEU A 478 13.05 11.44 13.67
C LEU A 478 14.16 12.47 13.51
N SER A 479 13.83 13.63 12.99
CA SER A 479 14.78 14.69 12.67
C SER A 479 14.19 16.06 12.96
N LEU A 480 15.04 17.06 13.18
CA LEU A 480 14.65 18.47 13.26
C LEU A 480 15.04 19.18 11.98
N ALA A 481 14.10 19.87 11.33
CA ALA A 481 14.36 20.81 10.26
C ALA A 481 14.59 22.20 10.86
N VAL A 482 15.80 22.73 10.71
CA VAL A 482 16.28 23.95 11.37
C VAL A 482 16.38 25.09 10.36
N MET A 483 15.79 26.23 10.71
CA MET A 483 15.85 27.49 9.95
C MET A 483 16.95 28.38 10.55
N LEU A 484 17.93 28.74 9.73
CA LEU A 484 19.12 29.48 10.14
C LEU A 484 19.25 30.78 9.34
N ARG A 485 19.63 31.87 10.01
CA ARG A 485 19.99 33.14 9.38
C ARG A 485 21.42 33.53 9.75
N ASP A 486 22.21 33.96 8.78
CA ASP A 486 23.49 34.62 9.07
C ASP A 486 23.21 36.07 9.52
N PRO A 487 23.69 36.50 10.71
CA PRO A 487 23.48 37.85 11.23
C PRO A 487 23.94 38.98 10.28
N ARG A 488 24.89 38.70 9.38
CA ARG A 488 25.53 39.71 8.51
C ARG A 488 24.77 40.01 7.21
N THR A 489 23.48 39.67 7.12
CA THR A 489 22.54 39.80 5.96
C THR A 489 22.43 38.59 5.02
N GLY A 490 22.73 37.38 5.48
CA GLY A 490 22.57 36.18 4.65
C GLY A 490 21.10 35.79 4.41
N PRO A 491 20.78 35.10 3.29
CA PRO A 491 19.46 34.51 3.06
C PRO A 491 19.15 33.44 4.13
N MET A 492 17.89 33.02 4.21
CA MET A 492 17.50 31.90 5.08
C MET A 492 18.16 30.61 4.58
N HIS A 493 18.81 29.89 5.48
CA HIS A 493 19.40 28.60 5.22
C HIS A 493 18.67 27.52 6.01
N PHE A 494 18.64 26.31 5.47
CA PHE A 494 17.96 25.19 6.08
C PHE A 494 18.97 24.11 6.36
N ALA A 495 18.83 23.46 7.50
CA ALA A 495 19.61 22.30 7.88
C ALA A 495 18.69 21.26 8.49
N TYR A 496 19.13 20.01 8.57
CA TYR A 496 18.51 19.05 9.44
C TYR A 496 19.51 18.48 10.44
N VAL A 497 18.96 18.11 11.59
CA VAL A 497 19.67 17.43 12.68
C VAL A 497 18.91 16.14 12.96
N LYS A 498 19.56 14.99 12.74
CA LYS A 498 19.01 13.68 13.06
C LYS A 498 19.00 13.48 14.57
N ILE A 499 17.88 12.99 15.13
CA ILE A 499 17.84 12.55 16.53
C ILE A 499 18.57 11.19 16.65
N PRO A 500 19.55 11.04 17.57
CA PRO A 500 20.33 9.80 17.69
C PRO A 500 19.49 8.61 18.17
N ASP A 501 19.61 7.47 17.48
CA ASP A 501 18.88 6.24 17.82
C ASP A 501 19.52 5.45 18.99
N GLY A 502 20.79 5.74 19.29
CA GLY A 502 21.54 5.06 20.35
C GLY A 502 21.26 5.59 21.76
N LEU A 503 20.45 6.64 21.88
CA LEU A 503 20.06 7.26 23.13
C LEU A 503 18.56 7.04 23.37
N PRO A 504 18.10 6.92 24.63
CA PRO A 504 16.68 6.87 24.94
C PRO A 504 15.97 8.08 24.36
N ARG A 505 14.86 7.87 23.66
CA ARG A 505 14.08 8.97 23.12
C ARG A 505 13.37 9.75 24.22
N PHE A 506 12.93 9.09 25.28
CA PHE A 506 12.31 9.73 26.43
C PHE A 506 13.32 9.86 27.58
N VAL A 507 13.93 11.03 27.70
CA VAL A 507 14.99 11.31 28.68
C VAL A 507 14.37 11.57 30.05
N LYS A 508 14.87 10.89 31.08
CA LYS A 508 14.44 11.12 32.46
C LYS A 508 14.89 12.49 32.95
N VAL A 509 13.94 13.27 33.45
CA VAL A 509 14.17 14.55 34.11
C VAL A 509 14.67 14.29 35.53
N PRO A 510 15.81 14.89 35.94
CA PRO A 510 16.31 14.75 37.30
C PRO A 510 15.30 15.23 38.36
N GLU A 511 15.36 14.65 39.55
CA GLU A 511 14.62 15.02 40.77
C GLU A 511 13.09 14.78 40.76
N ASP A 512 12.40 14.88 39.61
CA ASP A 512 10.92 14.82 39.52
C ASP A 512 10.34 13.59 38.78
N GLY A 513 11.20 12.72 38.24
CA GLY A 513 10.79 11.46 37.59
C GLY A 513 10.06 11.60 36.25
N GLY A 514 9.84 12.82 35.76
CA GLY A 514 9.23 13.09 34.45
C GLY A 514 10.11 12.66 33.27
N LEU A 515 9.52 12.59 32.08
CA LEU A 515 10.18 12.25 30.83
C LEU A 515 10.09 13.43 29.87
N VAL A 516 11.20 13.81 29.23
CA VAL A 516 11.23 14.83 28.18
C VAL A 516 11.67 14.19 26.85
N PRO A 517 10.99 14.47 25.72
CA PRO A 517 11.44 13.99 24.42
C PRO A 517 12.84 14.52 24.07
N LEU A 518 13.72 13.65 23.56
CA LEU A 518 15.08 14.00 23.19
C LEU A 518 15.11 15.09 22.11
N GLU A 519 14.15 15.08 21.20
CA GLU A 519 13.98 16.13 20.19
C GLU A 519 13.78 17.53 20.80
N ASP A 520 13.15 17.65 21.96
CA ASP A 520 12.97 18.93 22.66
C ASP A 520 14.27 19.38 23.34
N VAL A 521 15.05 18.44 23.89
CA VAL A 521 16.38 18.71 24.45
C VAL A 521 17.33 19.21 23.36
N VAL A 522 17.35 18.55 22.19
CA VAL A 522 18.17 18.99 21.05
C VAL A 522 17.71 20.35 20.55
N ARG A 523 16.40 20.56 20.39
CA ARG A 523 15.80 21.82 19.92
C ARG A 523 16.22 23.01 20.79
N ALA A 524 16.19 22.85 22.12
CA ALA A 524 16.54 23.92 23.04
C ALA A 524 18.03 24.29 23.03
N ASN A 525 18.90 23.41 22.52
CA ASN A 525 20.35 23.57 22.53
C ASN A 525 20.96 23.76 21.12
N LEU A 526 20.14 24.08 20.11
CA LEU A 526 20.61 24.23 18.72
C LEU A 526 21.65 25.34 18.54
N GLU A 527 21.69 26.34 19.41
CA GLU A 527 22.71 27.40 19.37
C GLU A 527 24.13 26.86 19.57
N ALA A 528 24.29 25.80 20.37
CA ALA A 528 25.57 25.11 20.54
C ALA A 528 26.01 24.37 19.26
N ILE A 529 25.04 23.93 18.44
CA ILE A 529 25.29 23.25 17.16
C ILE A 529 25.64 24.26 16.06
N TYR A 530 25.08 25.47 16.11
CA TYR A 530 25.24 26.50 15.07
C TYR A 530 25.84 27.80 15.63
N PRO A 531 27.11 27.79 16.09
CA PRO A 531 27.74 28.98 16.65
C PRO A 531 27.79 30.13 15.64
N GLY A 532 27.44 31.33 16.09
CA GLY A 532 27.46 32.55 15.27
C GLY A 532 26.33 32.65 14.23
N ARG A 533 25.37 31.72 14.22
CA ARG A 533 24.16 31.79 13.39
C ARG A 533 22.93 31.99 14.27
N ARG A 534 21.92 32.67 13.74
CA ARG A 534 20.62 32.83 14.41
C ARG A 534 19.70 31.69 14.02
N VAL A 535 19.22 30.92 15.00
CA VAL A 535 18.16 29.91 14.81
C VAL A 535 16.81 30.62 14.85
N GLU A 536 16.09 30.64 13.72
CA GLU A 536 14.77 31.28 13.62
C GLU A 536 13.63 30.30 13.97
N GLY A 537 13.89 28.99 13.88
CA GLY A 537 12.94 27.95 14.26
C GLY A 537 13.48 26.56 13.97
N ALA A 538 12.91 25.56 14.66
CA ALA A 538 13.23 24.16 14.42
C ALA A 538 12.01 23.29 14.65
N TYR A 539 11.70 22.43 13.69
CA TYR A 539 10.45 21.67 13.63
C TYR A 539 10.75 20.20 13.41
N ALA A 540 10.11 19.32 14.18
CA ALA A 540 10.30 17.88 14.02
C ALA A 540 9.63 17.38 12.73
N PHE A 541 10.32 16.45 12.06
CA PHE A 541 9.81 15.77 10.89
C PHE A 541 10.33 14.33 10.83
N ARG A 542 9.63 13.49 10.07
CA ARG A 542 9.99 12.10 9.83
C ARG A 542 9.60 11.68 8.42
N LEU A 543 10.44 10.85 7.81
CA LEU A 543 10.23 10.31 6.47
C LEU A 543 9.94 8.82 6.52
N THR A 544 8.99 8.40 5.70
CA THR A 544 8.80 6.99 5.34
C THR A 544 9.21 6.81 3.89
N ARG A 545 10.05 5.81 3.63
CA ARG A 545 10.55 5.45 2.30
C ARG A 545 10.04 4.08 1.89
N SER A 546 9.86 3.88 0.58
CA SER A 546 9.45 2.59 0.04
C SER A 546 10.47 1.52 0.43
N GLY A 547 10.01 0.37 0.88
CA GLY A 547 10.84 -0.83 0.84
C GLY A 547 10.98 -1.26 -0.63
N GLU A 548 12.19 -1.41 -1.14
CA GLU A 548 12.40 -1.89 -2.51
C GLU A 548 11.90 -3.34 -2.68
N PRO A 549 11.50 -3.74 -3.91
CA PRO A 549 11.12 -5.11 -4.20
C PRO A 549 12.29 -6.08 -3.94
N ASP A 550 11.95 -7.35 -3.73
CA ASP A 550 12.97 -8.39 -3.58
C ASP A 550 13.84 -8.41 -4.87
N PRO A 551 15.17 -8.52 -4.77
CA PRO A 551 16.09 -8.42 -5.91
C PRO A 551 15.84 -9.52 -6.96
N ASP A 552 16.26 -9.29 -8.22
CA ASP A 552 16.20 -10.33 -9.25
C ASP A 552 17.21 -11.46 -8.95
N GLU A 553 16.69 -12.55 -8.42
CA GLU A 553 17.46 -13.69 -7.93
C GLU A 553 18.03 -14.55 -9.07
N GLN A 554 17.47 -14.46 -10.29
CA GLN A 554 17.87 -15.32 -11.40
C GLN A 554 19.27 -15.00 -11.93
N GLN A 555 19.73 -13.77 -11.69
CA GLN A 555 21.02 -13.27 -12.16
C GLN A 555 22.12 -13.33 -11.07
N ALA A 556 21.76 -13.70 -9.83
CA ALA A 556 22.66 -13.66 -8.69
C ALA A 556 23.47 -14.96 -8.52
N THR A 557 24.80 -14.85 -8.42
CA THR A 557 25.69 -15.98 -8.11
C THR A 557 25.64 -16.41 -6.64
N SER A 558 25.21 -15.53 -5.73
CA SER A 558 25.06 -15.82 -4.29
C SER A 558 23.89 -15.04 -3.69
N LEU A 559 22.85 -15.74 -3.27
CA LEU A 559 21.66 -15.16 -2.65
C LEU A 559 22.00 -14.35 -1.38
N LEU A 560 22.90 -14.88 -0.54
CA LEU A 560 23.33 -14.21 0.70
C LEU A 560 23.98 -12.86 0.41
N ARG A 561 24.85 -12.77 -0.61
CA ARG A 561 25.50 -11.51 -0.98
C ARG A 561 24.51 -10.49 -1.55
N THR A 562 23.59 -10.92 -2.41
CA THR A 562 22.55 -10.03 -2.95
C THR A 562 21.66 -9.47 -1.84
N ILE A 563 21.22 -10.29 -0.87
CA ILE A 563 20.42 -9.82 0.27
C ILE A 563 21.23 -8.83 1.14
N GLN A 564 22.53 -9.04 1.33
CA GLN A 564 23.40 -8.10 2.06
C GLN A 564 23.51 -6.73 1.36
N GLU A 565 23.65 -6.72 0.04
CA GLU A 565 23.74 -5.48 -0.76
C GLU A 565 22.41 -4.70 -0.72
N GLU A 566 21.28 -5.40 -0.86
CA GLU A 566 19.94 -4.81 -0.76
C GLU A 566 19.63 -4.24 0.63
N THR A 567 20.01 -4.96 1.68
CA THR A 567 19.79 -4.51 3.07
C THR A 567 20.48 -3.17 3.34
N LYS A 568 21.64 -2.91 2.71
CA LYS A 568 22.36 -1.63 2.82
C LYS A 568 21.71 -0.50 2.03
N ARG A 569 21.00 -0.79 0.93
CA ARG A 569 20.31 0.21 0.09
C ARG A 569 18.94 0.59 0.63
N ARG A 570 18.23 -0.37 1.23
CA ARG A 570 16.85 -0.25 1.70
C ARG A 570 16.50 1.01 2.53
N PRO A 571 17.34 1.53 3.44
CA PRO A 571 17.02 2.74 4.20
C PRO A 571 16.85 4.00 3.33
N TYR A 572 17.22 3.93 2.06
CA TYR A 572 17.35 5.06 1.14
C TYR A 572 16.48 4.96 -0.11
N GLY A 573 15.48 4.08 -0.10
CA GLY A 573 14.47 4.02 -1.17
C GLY A 573 13.70 5.34 -1.37
N PRO A 574 12.85 5.45 -2.40
CA PRO A 574 12.10 6.67 -2.68
C PRO A 574 11.17 7.04 -1.52
N ALA A 575 11.10 8.33 -1.18
CA ALA A 575 10.22 8.83 -0.14
C ALA A 575 8.74 8.68 -0.53
N VAL A 576 7.92 8.17 0.38
CA VAL A 576 6.49 7.89 0.15
C VAL A 576 5.56 8.62 1.11
N ARG A 577 6.04 9.03 2.28
CA ARG A 577 5.28 9.83 3.28
C ARG A 577 6.22 10.78 4.01
N LEU A 578 5.74 12.00 4.26
CA LEU A 578 6.40 13.00 5.09
C LEU A 578 5.47 13.37 6.26
N GLU A 579 5.95 13.17 7.48
CA GLU A 579 5.27 13.60 8.71
C GLU A 579 5.95 14.87 9.24
N LEU A 580 5.17 15.88 9.60
CA LEU A 580 5.65 17.19 10.07
C LEU A 580 4.87 17.61 11.32
N GLU A 581 5.51 18.34 12.23
CA GLU A 581 4.78 19.09 13.24
C GLU A 581 3.84 20.10 12.59
N ARG A 582 2.60 20.21 13.05
CA ARG A 582 1.62 21.17 12.51
C ARG A 582 2.11 22.62 12.52
N ALA A 583 2.94 22.98 13.50
CA ALA A 583 3.51 24.32 13.61
C ALA A 583 4.55 24.65 12.51
N THR A 584 4.93 23.70 11.66
CA THR A 584 5.91 23.88 10.58
C THR A 584 5.43 24.96 9.58
N PRO A 585 6.20 26.04 9.35
CA PRO A 585 5.82 27.08 8.40
C PRO A 585 5.65 26.54 6.98
N ALA A 586 4.64 27.04 6.26
CA ALA A 586 4.31 26.60 4.89
C ALA A 586 5.53 26.65 3.95
N ALA A 587 6.36 27.70 4.04
CA ALA A 587 7.57 27.85 3.24
C ALA A 587 8.59 26.71 3.48
N LEU A 588 8.76 26.29 4.74
CA LEU A 588 9.65 25.17 5.11
C LEU A 588 9.06 23.84 4.63
N ARG A 589 7.76 23.63 4.83
CA ARG A 589 7.03 22.43 4.34
C ARG A 589 7.20 22.27 2.83
N GLU A 590 6.94 23.33 2.07
CA GLU A 590 7.09 23.31 0.62
C GLU A 590 8.55 23.09 0.20
N GLN A 591 9.50 23.68 0.92
CA GLN A 591 10.91 23.46 0.64
C GLN A 591 11.31 22.01 0.88
N LEU A 592 10.97 21.42 2.02
CA LEU A 592 11.23 20.00 2.30
C LEU A 592 10.61 19.12 1.22
N LEU A 593 9.33 19.33 0.89
CA LEU A 593 8.65 18.57 -0.14
C LEU A 593 9.32 18.71 -1.51
N ARG A 594 9.71 19.94 -1.89
CA ARG A 594 10.47 20.17 -3.12
C ARG A 594 11.76 19.38 -3.07
N GLU A 595 12.63 19.62 -2.08
CA GLU A 595 13.95 19.00 -2.01
C GLU A 595 13.89 17.46 -2.04
N LEU A 596 12.99 16.85 -1.28
CA LEU A 596 12.82 15.39 -1.23
C LEU A 596 12.32 14.79 -2.55
N ARG A 597 11.65 15.57 -3.41
CA ARG A 597 11.28 15.11 -4.75
C ARG A 597 12.47 14.99 -5.69
N PHE A 598 13.52 15.77 -5.48
CA PHE A 598 14.72 15.76 -6.32
C PHE A 598 15.88 14.95 -5.72
N GLU A 599 15.71 14.43 -4.49
CA GLU A 599 16.66 13.49 -3.89
C GLU A 599 16.69 12.14 -4.63
N ALA A 600 15.61 11.78 -5.34
CA ALA A 600 15.55 10.55 -6.10
C ALA A 600 16.53 10.60 -7.29
N ALA A 601 17.39 9.57 -7.40
CA ALA A 601 18.25 9.37 -8.56
C ALA A 601 17.46 8.91 -9.81
N GLU A 602 16.18 8.52 -9.64
CA GLU A 602 15.25 8.15 -10.71
C GLU A 602 14.31 9.33 -11.03
N ASP A 603 13.99 9.51 -12.33
CA ASP A 603 13.35 10.71 -12.91
C ASP A 603 11.94 11.06 -12.39
N VAL A 604 11.30 10.24 -11.53
CA VAL A 604 9.93 10.53 -11.02
C VAL A 604 9.76 10.17 -9.54
N SER A 605 9.76 11.18 -8.67
CA SER A 605 9.36 11.03 -7.27
C SER A 605 7.84 10.84 -7.12
N ALA A 606 7.44 9.81 -6.37
CA ALA A 606 6.05 9.55 -6.03
C ALA A 606 5.53 10.34 -4.80
N LEU A 607 6.30 11.32 -4.31
CA LEU A 607 5.93 12.12 -3.13
C LEU A 607 5.11 13.35 -3.55
N GLY A 608 3.82 13.36 -3.20
CA GLY A 608 2.81 14.39 -3.45
C GLY A 608 2.58 15.33 -2.25
N PRO A 609 1.89 16.49 -2.44
CA PRO A 609 1.34 17.26 -1.32
C PRO A 609 0.34 16.43 -0.49
N GLY A 610 -0.34 15.46 -1.11
CA GLY A 610 -1.25 14.54 -0.45
C GLY A 610 -0.59 13.55 0.52
N ASP A 611 0.74 13.48 0.51
CA ASP A 611 1.54 12.56 1.31
C ASP A 611 2.24 13.25 2.49
N VAL A 612 1.93 14.52 2.69
CA VAL A 612 2.34 15.31 3.83
C VAL A 612 1.27 15.17 4.91
N TYR A 613 1.68 14.70 6.09
CA TYR A 613 0.83 14.50 7.25
C TYR A 613 1.29 15.42 8.37
N GLU A 614 0.43 16.36 8.73
CA GLU A 614 0.68 17.29 9.84
C GLU A 614 0.18 16.66 11.12
N VAL A 615 1.05 16.61 12.12
CA VAL A 615 0.79 15.95 13.41
C VAL A 615 0.70 17.01 14.50
N ASP A 616 -0.38 16.91 15.28
CA ASP A 616 -0.52 17.62 16.55
C ASP A 616 0.17 16.85 17.66
N GLY A 617 1.22 17.42 18.25
CA GLY A 617 1.93 16.82 19.38
C GLY A 617 3.25 16.15 18.99
N ILE A 618 3.47 14.94 19.49
CA ILE A 618 4.74 14.20 19.35
C ILE A 618 4.69 13.34 18.09
N LEU A 619 5.71 13.42 17.22
CA LEU A 619 5.83 12.56 16.03
C LEU A 619 6.32 11.15 16.40
N ASP A 620 6.35 10.22 15.45
CA ASP A 620 6.94 8.88 15.65
C ASP A 620 6.34 8.13 16.85
N LEU A 621 5.03 7.91 16.89
CA LEU A 621 4.41 7.25 18.05
C LEU A 621 4.87 5.79 18.26
N GLY A 622 5.63 5.21 17.32
CA GLY A 622 6.40 3.98 17.54
C GLY A 622 7.31 4.06 18.78
N GLY A 623 7.94 5.21 19.02
CA GLY A 623 8.81 5.46 20.17
C GLY A 623 8.13 5.33 21.54
N LEU A 624 6.78 5.42 21.62
CA LEU A 624 6.03 5.20 22.86
C LEU A 624 6.25 3.81 23.48
N ARG A 625 6.85 2.88 22.74
CA ARG A 625 7.28 1.59 23.27
C ARG A 625 8.19 1.72 24.50
N GLU A 626 9.07 2.72 24.54
CA GLU A 626 9.92 2.98 25.72
C GLU A 626 9.09 3.27 26.98
N ILE A 627 7.95 3.95 26.81
CA ILE A 627 7.01 4.24 27.90
C ILE A 627 6.20 2.98 28.24
N ALA A 628 5.72 2.26 27.23
CA ALA A 628 4.96 1.02 27.41
C ALA A 628 5.74 -0.09 28.14
N ASP A 629 7.07 -0.05 28.05
CA ASP A 629 7.98 -1.03 28.66
C ASP A 629 8.49 -0.60 30.04
N LEU A 630 7.99 0.51 30.61
CA LEU A 630 8.29 0.92 31.98
C LEU A 630 7.89 -0.18 32.99
N PRO A 631 8.70 -0.42 34.04
CA PRO A 631 8.49 -1.50 35.00
C PRO A 631 7.42 -1.14 36.06
N LEU A 632 6.21 -0.78 35.60
CA LEU A 632 5.04 -0.47 36.43
C LEU A 632 4.04 -1.62 36.29
N GLU A 633 4.24 -2.69 37.07
CA GLU A 633 3.49 -3.95 36.96
C GLU A 633 1.97 -3.76 37.08
N GLN A 634 1.52 -2.83 37.94
CA GLN A 634 0.11 -2.50 38.14
C GLN A 634 -0.59 -1.91 36.91
N LEU A 635 0.18 -1.42 35.93
CA LEU A 635 -0.34 -0.83 34.68
C LEU A 635 -0.20 -1.76 33.49
N GLN A 636 0.33 -2.97 33.69
CA GLN A 636 0.54 -3.98 32.65
C GLN A 636 -0.43 -5.15 32.81
N TYR A 637 -0.49 -6.01 31.79
CA TYR A 637 -1.11 -7.32 31.97
C TYR A 637 -0.31 -8.15 32.99
N PRO A 638 -0.97 -8.91 33.88
CA PRO A 638 -0.27 -9.81 34.80
C PRO A 638 0.65 -10.78 34.05
N VAL A 639 1.87 -10.99 34.52
CA VAL A 639 2.82 -11.93 33.88
C VAL A 639 2.16 -13.30 33.79
N PHE A 640 2.12 -13.85 32.58
CA PHE A 640 1.55 -15.16 32.32
C PHE A 640 2.67 -16.15 32.01
N ARG A 641 2.66 -17.29 32.68
CA ARG A 641 3.57 -18.41 32.42
C ARG A 641 2.73 -19.59 31.94
N GLY A 642 3.05 -20.09 30.75
CA GLY A 642 2.37 -21.26 30.20
C GLY A 642 2.61 -22.49 31.08
N ARG A 643 1.64 -23.40 31.11
CA ARG A 643 1.75 -24.67 31.84
C ARG A 643 2.77 -25.60 31.18
N SER A 644 3.24 -26.61 31.90
CA SER A 644 4.10 -27.67 31.35
C SER A 644 3.25 -28.90 31.03
N PRO A 645 2.71 -29.05 29.80
CA PRO A 645 1.74 -30.12 29.50
C PRO A 645 2.36 -31.52 29.40
N LEU A 646 3.69 -31.62 29.38
CA LEU A 646 4.43 -32.87 29.26
C LEU A 646 5.02 -33.29 30.63
N PRO A 647 4.77 -34.52 31.12
CA PRO A 647 5.33 -35.01 32.39
C PRO A 647 6.86 -34.94 32.40
N ALA A 648 7.45 -34.35 33.44
CA ALA A 648 8.92 -34.21 33.55
C ALA A 648 9.66 -35.54 33.76
N GLY A 649 9.00 -36.54 34.38
CA GLY A 649 9.61 -37.84 34.71
C GLY A 649 9.63 -38.87 33.58
N ARG A 650 9.13 -38.53 32.38
CA ARG A 650 9.13 -39.42 31.20
C ARG A 650 9.81 -38.71 30.04
N SER A 651 10.62 -39.40 29.24
CA SER A 651 11.18 -38.81 28.02
C SER A 651 10.07 -38.42 27.05
N ILE A 652 10.31 -37.35 26.28
CA ILE A 652 9.38 -36.91 25.24
C ILE A 652 9.15 -38.01 24.18
N PHE A 653 10.16 -38.82 23.88
CA PHE A 653 10.04 -39.92 22.92
C PHE A 653 9.10 -41.02 23.43
N ASP A 654 9.15 -41.35 24.72
CA ASP A 654 8.23 -42.32 25.34
C ASP A 654 6.80 -41.79 25.35
N ILE A 655 6.61 -40.48 25.56
CA ILE A 655 5.29 -39.84 25.50
C ILE A 655 4.73 -39.92 24.09
N LEU A 656 5.54 -39.59 23.08
CA LEU A 656 5.13 -39.62 21.67
C LEU A 656 4.99 -41.03 21.10
N ALA A 657 5.56 -42.04 21.76
CA ALA A 657 5.33 -43.43 21.43
C ALA A 657 3.91 -43.89 21.80
N ASP A 658 3.29 -43.28 22.83
CA ASP A 658 1.95 -43.60 23.29
C ASP A 658 0.86 -42.91 22.44
N ARG A 659 1.05 -41.63 22.12
CA ARG A 659 0.10 -40.81 21.36
C ARG A 659 0.71 -39.51 20.84
N ASP A 660 0.02 -38.86 19.91
CA ASP A 660 0.34 -37.50 19.49
C ASP A 660 0.04 -36.48 20.61
N VAL A 661 0.72 -35.34 20.56
CA VAL A 661 0.51 -34.22 21.48
C VAL A 661 0.28 -32.92 20.72
N LEU A 662 -0.84 -32.26 21.01
CA LEU A 662 -1.11 -30.90 20.56
C LEU A 662 -0.68 -29.89 21.62
N ILE A 663 0.14 -28.92 21.22
CA ILE A 663 0.62 -27.80 22.03
C ILE A 663 -0.11 -26.53 21.61
N HIS A 664 -0.44 -25.66 22.56
CA HIS A 664 -1.07 -24.35 22.33
C HIS A 664 -0.31 -23.25 23.08
N HIS A 665 0.67 -22.62 22.43
CA HIS A 665 1.37 -21.43 22.96
C HIS A 665 0.45 -20.21 22.94
N PRO A 666 0.59 -19.23 23.84
CA PRO A 666 1.49 -19.21 24.99
C PRO A 666 0.97 -20.01 26.21
N TYR A 667 -0.20 -20.63 26.11
CA TYR A 667 -0.89 -21.31 27.23
C TYR A 667 -0.13 -22.54 27.73
N ASP A 668 0.54 -23.24 26.82
CA ASP A 668 1.57 -24.21 27.12
C ASP A 668 2.96 -23.53 27.02
N SER A 669 3.93 -23.94 27.84
CA SER A 669 5.29 -23.40 27.83
C SER A 669 6.09 -23.88 26.61
N PHE A 670 6.73 -22.95 25.88
CA PHE A 670 7.60 -23.28 24.75
C PHE A 670 8.84 -24.08 25.19
N GLU A 671 9.44 -23.69 26.31
CA GLU A 671 10.60 -24.34 26.91
C GLU A 671 10.28 -25.79 27.29
N ALA A 672 9.12 -26.01 27.93
CA ALA A 672 8.71 -27.34 28.39
C ALA A 672 8.15 -28.25 27.28
N THR A 673 8.07 -27.77 26.03
CA THR A 673 7.47 -28.50 24.90
C THR A 673 8.42 -28.62 23.70
N VAL A 674 8.46 -27.61 22.84
CA VAL A 674 9.22 -27.65 21.58
C VAL A 674 10.72 -27.57 21.84
N GLU A 675 11.16 -26.71 22.77
CA GLU A 675 12.58 -26.64 23.13
C GLU A 675 13.04 -27.93 23.82
N ARG A 676 12.20 -28.47 24.72
CA ARG A 676 12.41 -29.78 25.35
C ARG A 676 12.62 -30.90 24.34
N LEU A 677 11.85 -30.96 23.25
CA LEU A 677 12.07 -31.94 22.17
C LEU A 677 13.49 -31.89 21.63
N LEU A 678 13.96 -30.68 21.30
CA LEU A 678 15.27 -30.49 20.68
C LEU A 678 16.40 -30.70 21.68
N ALA A 679 16.21 -30.30 22.94
CA ALA A 679 17.18 -30.51 24.01
C ALA A 679 17.35 -32.01 24.33
N GLU A 680 16.25 -32.76 24.49
CA GLU A 680 16.32 -34.21 24.68
C GLU A 680 16.91 -34.90 23.45
N ALA A 681 16.54 -34.47 22.23
CA ALA A 681 17.13 -35.02 21.00
C ALA A 681 18.63 -34.75 20.87
N ALA A 682 19.11 -33.59 21.31
CA ALA A 682 20.53 -33.26 21.31
C ALA A 682 21.32 -34.10 22.32
N ALA A 683 20.73 -34.43 23.47
CA ALA A 683 21.34 -35.20 24.53
C ALA A 683 21.30 -36.72 24.33
N ASP A 684 20.27 -37.25 23.66
CA ASP A 684 20.06 -38.69 23.47
C ASP A 684 21.16 -39.31 22.54
N PRO A 685 21.90 -40.34 22.98
CA PRO A 685 22.92 -41.00 22.16
C PRO A 685 22.34 -41.79 20.97
N ASP A 686 21.08 -42.20 21.02
CA ASP A 686 20.41 -42.97 19.96
C ASP A 686 19.85 -42.09 18.84
N VAL A 687 19.84 -40.76 19.01
CA VAL A 687 19.46 -39.83 17.95
C VAL A 687 20.57 -39.72 16.91
N LEU A 688 20.20 -39.99 15.66
CA LEU A 688 21.10 -40.01 14.51
C LEU A 688 21.15 -38.66 13.79
N ALA A 689 19.99 -38.02 13.63
CA ALA A 689 19.88 -36.77 12.90
C ALA A 689 18.77 -35.85 13.39
N ILE A 690 18.97 -34.54 13.24
CA ILE A 690 17.99 -33.48 13.48
C ILE A 690 17.89 -32.60 12.23
N LYS A 691 16.69 -32.48 11.64
CA LYS A 691 16.41 -31.58 10.52
C LYS A 691 15.38 -30.54 10.94
N LEU A 692 15.61 -29.26 10.68
CA LEU A 692 14.73 -28.18 11.15
C LEU A 692 14.68 -26.99 10.18
N THR A 693 13.55 -26.28 10.16
CA THR A 693 13.37 -25.00 9.45
C THR A 693 13.47 -23.81 10.43
N LEU A 694 14.48 -22.94 10.26
CA LEU A 694 14.66 -21.70 11.02
C LEU A 694 14.27 -20.47 10.19
N TYR A 695 13.09 -19.92 10.46
CA TYR A 695 12.66 -18.66 9.87
C TYR A 695 13.21 -17.43 10.64
N ARG A 696 13.36 -17.56 11.97
CA ARG A 696 13.88 -16.53 12.90
C ARG A 696 14.49 -17.21 14.13
N ALA A 697 15.80 -17.08 14.34
CA ALA A 697 16.38 -17.28 15.67
C ALA A 697 16.29 -15.94 16.41
N GLY A 698 15.80 -15.95 17.66
CA GLY A 698 15.71 -14.73 18.48
C GLY A 698 17.09 -14.16 18.85
N GLY A 699 17.20 -13.56 20.04
CA GLY A 699 18.50 -13.33 20.66
C GLY A 699 19.18 -14.65 21.03
N ARG A 700 19.75 -14.76 22.24
CA ARG A 700 20.25 -16.04 22.74
C ARG A 700 19.11 -17.09 22.71
N SER A 701 19.29 -18.17 21.96
CA SER A 701 18.22 -19.11 21.59
C SER A 701 18.57 -20.52 22.05
N GLY A 702 17.80 -21.07 22.99
CA GLY A 702 17.97 -22.45 23.49
C GLY A 702 17.84 -23.51 22.39
N VAL A 703 17.06 -23.21 21.35
CA VAL A 703 16.98 -24.02 20.12
C VAL A 703 18.33 -24.09 19.41
N VAL A 704 19.00 -22.94 19.21
CA VAL A 704 20.32 -22.92 18.55
C VAL A 704 21.36 -23.60 19.41
N ASP A 705 21.34 -23.36 20.73
CA ASP A 705 22.26 -24.01 21.67
C ASP A 705 22.10 -25.55 21.63
N SER A 706 20.87 -26.05 21.53
CA SER A 706 20.58 -27.49 21.37
C SER A 706 21.11 -28.06 20.05
N LEU A 707 20.98 -27.34 18.93
CA LEU A 707 21.52 -27.76 17.63
C LEU A 707 23.05 -27.81 17.64
N LEU A 708 23.70 -26.83 18.27
CA LEU A 708 25.16 -26.81 18.45
C LEU A 708 25.63 -27.98 19.33
N GLN A 709 24.89 -28.31 20.39
CA GLN A 709 25.17 -29.48 21.22
C GLN A 709 25.00 -30.79 20.44
N ALA A 710 23.98 -30.91 19.61
CA ALA A 710 23.75 -32.10 18.79
C ALA A 710 24.92 -32.38 17.83
N VAL A 711 25.46 -31.37 17.16
CA VAL A 711 26.65 -31.53 16.29
C VAL A 711 27.88 -31.94 17.10
N ARG A 712 28.12 -31.32 18.26
CA ARG A 712 29.23 -31.73 19.15
C ARG A 712 29.11 -33.18 19.63
N ALA A 713 27.89 -33.69 19.72
CA ALA A 713 27.60 -35.09 20.04
C ALA A 713 27.68 -36.03 18.83
N GLY A 714 28.15 -35.57 17.66
CA GLY A 714 28.34 -36.38 16.46
C GLY A 714 27.06 -36.68 15.67
N LYS A 715 25.99 -35.92 15.88
CA LYS A 715 24.71 -36.08 15.17
C LYS A 715 24.72 -35.29 13.87
N GLU A 716 24.03 -35.81 12.85
CA GLU A 716 23.80 -35.08 11.60
C GLU A 716 22.76 -33.98 11.82
N VAL A 717 23.12 -32.72 11.60
CA VAL A 717 22.20 -31.58 11.81
C VAL A 717 22.03 -30.80 10.52
N PHE A 718 20.77 -30.69 10.08
CA PHE A 718 20.36 -29.92 8.91
C PHE A 718 19.45 -28.77 9.30
N VAL A 719 19.75 -27.57 8.81
CA VAL A 719 18.94 -26.39 9.08
C VAL A 719 18.65 -25.62 7.80
N PHE A 720 17.37 -25.44 7.51
CA PHE A 720 16.93 -24.55 6.45
C PHE A 720 16.71 -23.14 7.01
N VAL A 721 17.46 -22.15 6.54
CA VAL A 721 17.36 -20.76 7.02
C VAL A 721 16.72 -19.85 5.97
N GLU A 722 15.65 -19.15 6.34
CA GLU A 722 15.05 -18.13 5.47
C GLU A 722 15.74 -16.78 5.67
N LEU A 723 16.57 -16.39 4.69
CA LEU A 723 17.28 -15.11 4.71
C LEU A 723 16.39 -13.91 4.32
N LYS A 724 15.29 -14.12 3.59
CA LYS A 724 14.42 -13.06 3.05
C LYS A 724 13.33 -12.62 4.04
N ALA A 725 13.53 -12.88 5.32
CA ALA A 725 12.65 -12.43 6.38
C ALA A 725 12.79 -10.91 6.55
N ARG A 726 11.73 -10.17 6.19
CA ARG A 726 11.78 -8.70 6.14
C ARG A 726 12.05 -8.10 7.52
N PHE A 727 13.00 -7.17 7.56
CA PHE A 727 13.50 -6.44 8.74
C PHE A 727 14.30 -7.29 9.75
N ASP A 728 14.58 -8.55 9.42
CA ASP A 728 15.39 -9.47 10.23
C ASP A 728 16.61 -9.99 9.45
N GLU A 729 16.85 -9.49 8.24
CA GLU A 729 17.83 -10.05 7.29
C GLU A 729 19.24 -10.09 7.89
N GLU A 730 19.71 -8.98 8.49
CA GLU A 730 21.05 -8.88 9.10
C GLU A 730 21.28 -9.95 10.17
N ARG A 731 20.31 -10.13 11.07
CA ARG A 731 20.39 -11.11 12.15
C ARG A 731 20.34 -12.54 11.62
N ASN A 732 19.49 -12.82 10.64
CA ASN A 732 19.41 -14.16 10.04
C ASN A 732 20.71 -14.52 9.30
N ILE A 733 21.37 -13.55 8.67
CA ILE A 733 22.69 -13.72 8.04
C ILE A 733 23.76 -14.07 9.08
N GLU A 734 23.80 -13.36 10.20
CA GLU A 734 24.77 -13.62 11.28
C GLU A 734 24.60 -15.04 11.86
N TRP A 735 23.36 -15.43 12.16
CA TRP A 735 23.06 -16.76 12.68
C TRP A 735 23.41 -17.87 11.70
N ALA A 736 23.10 -17.70 10.42
CA ALA A 736 23.39 -18.72 9.43
C ALA A 736 24.90 -19.01 9.34
N LYS A 737 25.74 -17.97 9.34
CA LYS A 737 27.20 -18.12 9.37
C LYS A 737 27.66 -18.87 10.62
N LYS A 738 27.14 -18.51 11.79
CA LYS A 738 27.48 -19.16 13.06
C LYS A 738 27.11 -20.65 13.09
N LEU A 739 26.00 -21.04 12.47
CA LEU A 739 25.59 -22.44 12.35
C LEU A 739 26.52 -23.21 11.40
N GLU A 740 26.86 -22.64 10.25
CA GLU A 740 27.82 -23.24 9.29
C GLU A 740 29.20 -23.44 9.91
N GLU A 741 29.74 -22.43 10.59
CA GLU A 741 31.04 -22.51 11.28
C GLU A 741 31.08 -23.62 12.34
N ALA A 742 29.93 -23.98 12.91
CA ALA A 742 29.80 -25.05 13.88
C ALA A 742 29.66 -26.45 13.26
N GLY A 743 29.62 -26.57 11.93
CA GLY A 743 29.50 -27.85 11.22
C GLY A 743 28.05 -28.28 10.91
N ILE A 744 27.06 -27.40 11.09
CA ILE A 744 25.67 -27.67 10.70
C ILE A 744 25.52 -27.50 9.19
N HIS A 745 24.81 -28.40 8.52
CA HIS A 745 24.49 -28.22 7.10
C HIS A 745 23.36 -27.20 6.94
N VAL A 746 23.71 -25.98 6.53
CA VAL A 746 22.77 -24.86 6.34
C VAL A 746 22.39 -24.72 4.87
N VAL A 747 21.08 -24.57 4.60
CA VAL A 747 20.56 -24.27 3.25
C VAL A 747 19.79 -22.95 3.27
N TYR A 748 20.09 -22.10 2.29
CA TYR A 748 19.62 -20.72 2.18
C TYR A 748 18.45 -20.59 1.20
N GLY A 749 17.23 -20.91 1.63
CA GLY A 749 16.05 -20.69 0.79
C GLY A 749 16.05 -21.52 -0.51
N LEU A 750 14.94 -21.44 -1.24
CA LEU A 750 14.89 -21.83 -2.65
C LEU A 750 14.82 -20.56 -3.49
N VAL A 751 15.37 -20.59 -4.71
CA VAL A 751 15.27 -19.43 -5.62
C VAL A 751 13.79 -19.20 -5.97
N ASN A 752 13.33 -17.96 -5.87
CA ASN A 752 11.92 -17.54 -6.09
C ASN A 752 10.86 -18.09 -5.12
N LEU A 753 11.23 -18.85 -4.09
CA LEU A 753 10.30 -19.34 -3.06
C LEU A 753 10.78 -18.94 -1.67
N LYS A 754 9.84 -18.55 -0.81
CA LYS A 754 10.13 -18.34 0.61
C LYS A 754 9.69 -19.56 1.41
N THR A 755 10.56 -20.09 2.26
CA THR A 755 10.19 -21.20 3.15
C THR A 755 9.60 -20.64 4.43
N HIS A 756 8.33 -20.96 4.64
CA HIS A 756 7.57 -20.50 5.78
C HIS A 756 6.99 -21.65 6.61
N ALA A 757 7.28 -22.90 6.25
CA ALA A 757 7.04 -24.07 7.09
C ALA A 757 7.80 -23.96 8.42
N LYS A 758 7.20 -24.45 9.52
CA LYS A 758 7.84 -24.59 10.83
C LYS A 758 7.78 -26.02 11.28
N THR A 759 8.78 -26.76 10.84
CA THR A 759 8.87 -28.20 10.97
C THR A 759 10.21 -28.61 11.54
N ALA A 760 10.19 -29.65 12.37
CA ALA A 760 11.39 -30.31 12.88
C ALA A 760 11.20 -31.82 12.75
N LEU A 761 12.28 -32.51 12.45
CA LEU A 761 12.35 -33.96 12.31
C LEU A 761 13.54 -34.47 13.12
N VAL A 762 13.27 -35.36 14.06
CA VAL A 762 14.29 -36.08 14.83
C VAL A 762 14.26 -37.54 14.40
N VAL A 763 15.42 -38.05 13.99
CA VAL A 763 15.60 -39.42 13.53
C VAL A 763 16.36 -40.18 14.62
N ARG A 764 15.70 -41.14 15.27
CA ARG A 764 16.21 -41.88 16.43
C ARG A 764 16.28 -43.37 16.14
N ARG A 765 17.35 -44.02 16.59
CA ARG A 765 17.49 -45.48 16.54
C ARG A 765 16.69 -46.10 17.69
N GLU A 766 15.81 -47.04 17.38
CA GLU A 766 15.07 -47.82 18.36
C GLU A 766 15.26 -49.30 18.08
N LYS A 767 16.05 -49.96 18.94
CA LYS A 767 16.48 -51.35 18.77
C LYS A 767 17.14 -51.54 17.40
N SER A 768 16.51 -52.29 16.49
CA SER A 768 16.97 -52.58 15.14
C SER A 768 16.33 -51.71 14.05
N THR A 769 15.52 -50.72 14.43
CA THR A 769 14.76 -49.87 13.50
C THR A 769 15.07 -48.39 13.73
N VAL A 770 14.66 -47.54 12.79
CA VAL A 770 14.75 -46.09 12.94
C VAL A 770 13.34 -45.55 13.06
N ARG A 771 13.09 -44.75 14.10
CA ARG A 771 11.84 -44.05 14.32
C ARG A 771 12.02 -42.56 14.05
N ARG A 772 10.96 -41.93 13.55
CA ARG A 772 10.93 -40.50 13.20
C ARG A 772 9.96 -39.80 14.14
N TYR A 773 10.42 -38.72 14.75
CA TYR A 773 9.63 -37.86 15.60
C TYR A 773 9.54 -36.49 14.92
N VAL A 774 8.33 -35.95 14.80
CA VAL A 774 8.08 -34.72 14.07
C VAL A 774 7.47 -33.66 14.97
N HIS A 775 7.82 -32.40 14.70
CA HIS A 775 7.08 -31.23 15.13
C HIS A 775 6.58 -30.49 13.88
N ILE A 776 5.30 -30.15 13.85
CA ILE A 776 4.69 -29.34 12.79
C ILE A 776 3.92 -28.21 13.46
N GLY A 777 4.40 -26.98 13.30
CA GLY A 777 3.89 -25.81 13.98
C GLY A 777 3.28 -24.76 13.05
N THR A 778 2.41 -23.92 13.64
CA THR A 778 1.91 -22.69 13.02
C THR A 778 2.88 -21.52 13.24
N GLY A 779 3.70 -21.59 14.30
CA GLY A 779 4.60 -20.54 14.80
C GLY A 779 6.09 -20.82 14.62
N ASN A 780 6.91 -19.77 14.76
CA ASN A 780 8.38 -19.85 14.66
C ASN A 780 9.03 -20.49 15.90
N TYR A 781 10.24 -21.02 15.73
CA TYR A 781 11.09 -21.51 16.83
C TYR A 781 11.77 -20.37 17.61
N ASN A 782 10.97 -19.56 18.29
CA ASN A 782 11.44 -18.43 19.08
C ASN A 782 10.57 -18.23 20.33
N ALA A 783 11.16 -18.46 21.51
CA ALA A 783 10.50 -18.38 22.80
C ALA A 783 9.86 -17.00 23.09
N ALA A 784 10.54 -15.91 22.71
CA ALA A 784 10.00 -14.56 22.92
C ALA A 784 8.74 -14.31 22.09
N THR A 785 8.69 -14.80 20.85
CA THR A 785 7.45 -14.74 20.06
C THR A 785 6.40 -15.72 20.55
N ALA A 786 6.79 -16.93 20.98
CA ALA A 786 5.85 -17.92 21.50
C ALA A 786 5.13 -17.44 22.79
N ALA A 787 5.73 -16.53 23.55
CA ALA A 787 5.10 -15.88 24.71
C ALA A 787 4.09 -14.76 24.34
N LEU A 788 4.12 -14.29 23.09
CA LEU A 788 3.29 -13.17 22.61
C LEU A 788 2.28 -13.59 21.55
N TYR A 789 2.48 -14.73 20.87
CA TYR A 789 1.70 -15.21 19.74
C TYR A 789 0.93 -16.46 20.17
N THR A 790 -0.34 -16.59 19.73
CA THR A 790 -1.07 -17.86 19.89
C THR A 790 -0.69 -18.80 18.77
N ASP A 791 -0.04 -19.91 19.10
CA ASP A 791 0.48 -20.86 18.11
C ASP A 791 0.15 -22.29 18.50
N LEU A 792 -0.04 -23.14 17.50
CA LEU A 792 -0.24 -24.57 17.67
C LEU A 792 0.99 -25.34 17.19
N GLY A 793 1.30 -26.43 17.87
CA GLY A 793 2.32 -27.39 17.48
C GLY A 793 1.81 -28.82 17.62
N LEU A 794 1.94 -29.63 16.57
CA LEU A 794 1.70 -31.06 16.62
C LEU A 794 3.03 -31.78 16.80
N LEU A 795 3.17 -32.52 17.90
CA LEU A 795 4.22 -33.50 18.10
C LEU A 795 3.68 -34.89 17.80
N SER A 796 4.37 -35.66 16.98
CA SER A 796 3.92 -36.99 16.57
C SER A 796 5.08 -37.95 16.30
N SER A 797 4.81 -39.24 16.43
CA SER A 797 5.67 -40.33 15.94
C SER A 797 5.02 -41.17 14.83
N ASP A 798 3.95 -40.66 14.20
CA ASP A 798 3.28 -41.28 13.05
C ASP A 798 4.27 -41.50 11.90
N GLU A 799 4.35 -42.74 11.44
CA GLU A 799 5.37 -43.15 10.47
C GLU A 799 5.20 -42.44 9.12
N ALA A 800 3.96 -42.21 8.68
CA ALA A 800 3.67 -41.59 7.39
C ALA A 800 3.93 -40.07 7.43
N LEU A 801 3.57 -39.38 8.52
CA LEU A 801 3.98 -37.98 8.72
C LEU A 801 5.50 -37.86 8.78
N GLY A 802 6.17 -38.77 9.49
CA GLY A 802 7.63 -38.83 9.56
C GLY A 802 8.28 -39.06 8.20
N ALA A 803 7.72 -39.95 7.39
CA ALA A 803 8.20 -40.24 6.03
C ALA A 803 8.01 -39.05 5.09
N ASP A 804 6.82 -38.44 5.08
CA ASP A 804 6.53 -37.25 4.26
C ASP A 804 7.43 -36.08 4.61
N LEU A 805 7.61 -35.79 5.90
CA LEU A 805 8.46 -34.69 6.33
C LEU A 805 9.93 -34.94 5.97
N ASN A 806 10.41 -36.18 6.08
CA ASN A 806 11.75 -36.55 5.64
C ASN A 806 11.92 -36.38 4.12
N ALA A 807 10.92 -36.77 3.32
CA ALA A 807 10.92 -36.55 1.88
C ALA A 807 10.94 -35.06 1.52
N LEU A 808 10.17 -34.23 2.23
CA LEU A 808 10.23 -32.77 2.07
C LEU A 808 11.62 -32.22 2.37
N PHE A 809 12.26 -32.62 3.47
CA PHE A 809 13.62 -32.17 3.77
C PHE A 809 14.63 -32.60 2.71
N ASN A 810 14.48 -33.80 2.14
CA ASN A 810 15.34 -34.26 1.06
C ASN A 810 15.18 -33.39 -0.20
N GLU A 811 13.95 -33.05 -0.58
CA GLU A 811 13.67 -32.12 -1.69
C GLU A 811 14.30 -30.74 -1.43
N LEU A 812 14.10 -30.19 -0.22
CA LEU A 812 14.65 -28.89 0.17
C LEU A 812 16.19 -28.86 0.19
N SER A 813 16.84 -29.98 0.49
CA SER A 813 18.30 -30.08 0.49
C SER A 813 18.90 -30.47 -0.87
N GLY A 814 18.16 -31.22 -1.69
CA GLY A 814 18.66 -31.89 -2.88
C GLY A 814 18.25 -31.23 -4.21
N SER A 815 17.36 -30.24 -4.18
CA SER A 815 16.81 -29.58 -5.37
C SER A 815 16.79 -28.06 -5.20
N SER A 816 16.97 -27.33 -6.31
CA SER A 816 16.74 -25.88 -6.37
C SER A 816 15.31 -25.52 -6.82
N ARG A 817 14.47 -26.53 -7.08
CA ARG A 817 13.09 -26.37 -7.57
C ARG A 817 12.08 -26.51 -6.42
N ALA A 818 10.83 -26.13 -6.71
CA ALA A 818 9.71 -26.38 -5.81
C ALA A 818 9.57 -27.88 -5.51
N PRO A 819 9.16 -28.28 -4.29
CA PRO A 819 8.94 -29.70 -3.98
C PRO A 819 7.84 -30.31 -4.87
N GLU A 820 8.16 -31.37 -5.61
CA GLU A 820 7.22 -32.06 -6.52
C GLU A 820 6.83 -33.47 -6.04
N THR A 821 7.47 -33.92 -4.95
CA THR A 821 7.20 -35.25 -4.38
C THR A 821 5.73 -35.40 -3.97
N SER A 822 5.20 -36.60 -4.12
CA SER A 822 3.87 -36.96 -3.62
C SER A 822 3.95 -37.30 -2.14
N TYR A 823 3.09 -36.68 -1.33
CA TYR A 823 3.01 -36.88 0.12
C TYR A 823 1.79 -37.73 0.45
N GLN A 824 1.90 -38.61 1.44
CA GLN A 824 0.81 -39.49 1.86
C GLN A 824 -0.25 -38.76 2.71
N GLN A 825 0.19 -37.85 3.56
CA GLN A 825 -0.62 -37.13 4.54
C GLN A 825 -0.37 -35.62 4.51
N LEU A 826 0.88 -35.17 4.35
CA LEU A 826 1.20 -33.73 4.37
C LEU A 826 0.63 -33.01 3.16
N LEU A 827 0.13 -31.80 3.40
CA LEU A 827 -0.26 -30.86 2.35
C LEU A 827 0.84 -29.80 2.25
N VAL A 828 1.50 -29.76 1.10
CA VAL A 828 2.68 -28.90 0.88
C VAL A 828 2.43 -27.92 -0.25
N ALA A 829 2.70 -26.64 0.01
CA ALA A 829 2.73 -25.60 -1.03
C ALA A 829 4.12 -25.53 -1.70
N PRO A 830 4.20 -25.10 -2.97
CA PRO A 830 3.11 -24.58 -3.81
C PRO A 830 2.36 -25.65 -4.63
N THR A 831 2.76 -26.91 -4.57
CA THR A 831 2.33 -27.97 -5.50
C THR A 831 0.95 -28.56 -5.18
N HIS A 832 0.70 -28.96 -3.94
CA HIS A 832 -0.49 -29.77 -3.59
C HIS A 832 -1.51 -29.04 -2.72
N LEU A 833 -1.08 -28.02 -1.98
CA LEU A 833 -1.88 -27.40 -0.93
C LEU A 833 -3.19 -26.76 -1.44
N LEU A 834 -3.11 -25.91 -2.46
CA LEU A 834 -4.28 -25.22 -3.01
C LEU A 834 -5.30 -26.18 -3.63
N PRO A 835 -4.92 -27.08 -4.57
CA PRO A 835 -5.85 -28.06 -5.13
C PRO A 835 -6.55 -28.88 -4.04
N ARG A 836 -5.82 -29.29 -2.99
CA ARG A 836 -6.39 -30.08 -1.91
C ARG A 836 -7.41 -29.30 -1.08
N PHE A 837 -7.15 -28.04 -0.73
CA PHE A 837 -8.13 -27.24 -0.01
C PHE A 837 -9.40 -27.00 -0.83
N ILE A 838 -9.27 -26.77 -2.15
CA ILE A 838 -10.42 -26.67 -3.05
C ILE A 838 -11.23 -27.97 -3.03
N GLU A 839 -10.57 -29.13 -3.13
CA GLU A 839 -11.22 -30.44 -3.09
C GLU A 839 -11.98 -30.66 -1.78
N LEU A 840 -11.36 -30.34 -0.63
CA LEU A 840 -12.00 -30.45 0.69
C LEU A 840 -13.27 -29.59 0.80
N ILE A 841 -13.23 -28.36 0.29
CA ILE A 841 -14.38 -27.43 0.31
C ILE A 841 -15.49 -27.91 -0.64
N GLU A 842 -15.13 -28.34 -1.86
CA GLU A 842 -16.11 -28.86 -2.83
C GLU A 842 -16.73 -30.18 -2.35
N ARG A 843 -15.99 -30.99 -1.60
CA ARG A 843 -16.52 -32.18 -0.93
C ARG A 843 -17.61 -31.80 0.08
N GLU A 844 -17.40 -30.80 0.93
CA GLU A 844 -18.44 -30.28 1.83
C GLU A 844 -19.67 -29.80 1.05
N ALA A 845 -19.46 -29.10 -0.07
CA ALA A 845 -20.55 -28.68 -0.95
C ALA A 845 -21.35 -29.89 -1.49
N ALA A 846 -20.67 -30.98 -1.87
CA ALA A 846 -21.33 -32.21 -2.30
C ALA A 846 -22.08 -32.91 -1.14
N HIS A 847 -21.55 -32.89 0.08
CA HIS A 847 -22.26 -33.40 1.26
C HIS A 847 -23.54 -32.61 1.54
N ALA A 848 -23.48 -31.27 1.48
CA ALA A 848 -24.63 -30.40 1.70
C ALA A 848 -25.73 -30.64 0.65
N ARG A 849 -25.38 -30.73 -0.64
CA ARG A 849 -26.35 -31.07 -1.71
C ARG A 849 -27.00 -32.43 -1.52
N ALA A 850 -26.29 -33.37 -0.90
CA ALA A 850 -26.80 -34.70 -0.57
C ALA A 850 -27.55 -34.76 0.77
N GLY A 851 -27.78 -33.63 1.46
CA GLY A 851 -28.45 -33.58 2.76
C GLY A 851 -27.66 -34.18 3.92
N ARG A 852 -26.34 -34.38 3.75
CA ARG A 852 -25.43 -34.91 4.79
C ARG A 852 -24.84 -33.77 5.62
N SER A 853 -24.24 -34.09 6.77
CA SER A 853 -23.52 -33.12 7.59
C SER A 853 -22.44 -32.42 6.77
N ALA A 854 -22.51 -31.08 6.72
CA ALA A 854 -21.60 -30.26 5.94
C ALA A 854 -21.34 -28.93 6.66
N ARG A 855 -20.12 -28.74 7.14
CA ARG A 855 -19.70 -27.55 7.89
C ARG A 855 -18.21 -27.32 7.69
N ILE A 856 -17.85 -26.06 7.52
CA ILE A 856 -16.46 -25.62 7.45
C ILE A 856 -16.21 -24.65 8.61
N CYS A 857 -15.14 -24.87 9.36
CA CYS A 857 -14.67 -23.90 10.34
C CYS A 857 -13.16 -23.69 10.17
N VAL A 858 -12.73 -22.45 9.94
CA VAL A 858 -11.31 -22.16 9.65
C VAL A 858 -10.82 -20.97 10.43
N LYS A 859 -9.70 -21.14 11.12
CA LYS A 859 -8.92 -20.08 11.77
C LYS A 859 -7.68 -19.78 10.93
N LEU A 860 -7.44 -18.50 10.65
CA LEU A 860 -6.33 -18.05 9.80
C LEU A 860 -5.95 -16.58 10.05
N ASN A 861 -4.76 -16.16 9.63
CA ASN A 861 -4.32 -14.77 9.79
C ASN A 861 -4.74 -13.86 8.64
N GLY A 862 -5.00 -14.40 7.45
CA GLY A 862 -5.74 -13.66 6.41
C GLY A 862 -6.18 -14.50 5.22
N LEU A 863 -7.30 -14.09 4.62
CA LEU A 863 -7.96 -14.72 3.48
C LEU A 863 -8.08 -13.70 2.36
N THR A 864 -7.27 -13.83 1.32
CA THR A 864 -7.25 -12.88 0.19
C THR A 864 -7.13 -13.57 -1.16
N ASP A 865 -7.22 -14.90 -1.20
CA ASP A 865 -7.10 -15.65 -2.44
C ASP A 865 -8.44 -15.72 -3.18
N PRO A 866 -8.57 -15.17 -4.40
CA PRO A 866 -9.85 -15.11 -5.11
C PRO A 866 -10.43 -16.49 -5.43
N GLU A 867 -9.59 -17.47 -5.72
CA GLU A 867 -10.01 -18.83 -6.07
C GLU A 867 -10.56 -19.56 -4.84
N MET A 868 -9.89 -19.45 -3.70
CA MET A 868 -10.41 -19.93 -2.42
C MET A 868 -11.73 -19.25 -2.04
N ILE A 869 -11.81 -17.92 -2.17
CA ILE A 869 -13.03 -17.16 -1.85
C ILE A 869 -14.20 -17.59 -2.74
N ALA A 870 -13.98 -17.72 -4.06
CA ALA A 870 -14.99 -18.20 -4.98
C ALA A 870 -15.49 -19.62 -4.62
N THR A 871 -14.56 -20.49 -4.21
CA THR A 871 -14.89 -21.86 -3.78
C THR A 871 -15.73 -21.86 -2.48
N LEU A 872 -15.42 -20.98 -1.52
CA LEU A 872 -16.25 -20.79 -0.32
C LEU A 872 -17.65 -20.26 -0.65
N TYR A 873 -17.78 -19.34 -1.61
CA TYR A 873 -19.09 -18.87 -2.09
C TYR A 873 -19.90 -20.02 -2.72
N ARG A 874 -19.27 -20.88 -3.53
CA ARG A 874 -19.95 -22.07 -4.08
C ARG A 874 -20.40 -23.03 -2.99
N ALA A 875 -19.59 -23.24 -1.95
CA ALA A 875 -19.96 -24.08 -0.81
C ALA A 875 -21.13 -23.48 0.00
N SER A 876 -21.11 -22.17 0.25
CA SER A 876 -22.23 -21.45 0.88
C SER A 876 -23.53 -21.63 0.09
N GLN A 877 -23.51 -21.43 -1.23
CA GLN A 877 -24.69 -21.65 -2.08
C GLN A 877 -25.18 -23.12 -2.09
N ALA A 878 -24.26 -24.07 -1.93
CA ALA A 878 -24.61 -25.49 -1.83
C ALA A 878 -25.27 -25.87 -0.49
N GLY A 879 -25.31 -24.95 0.49
CA GLY A 879 -25.94 -25.15 1.79
C GLY A 879 -24.97 -25.34 2.95
N VAL A 880 -23.65 -25.29 2.71
CA VAL A 880 -22.62 -25.48 3.75
C VAL A 880 -22.64 -24.30 4.73
N ALA A 881 -22.62 -24.59 6.03
CA ALA A 881 -22.41 -23.56 7.06
C ALA A 881 -20.91 -23.30 7.24
N ILE A 882 -20.48 -22.04 7.15
CA ILE A 882 -19.06 -21.66 7.13
C ILE A 882 -18.78 -20.61 8.21
N ASP A 883 -17.93 -20.97 9.17
CA ASP A 883 -17.42 -20.07 10.21
C ASP A 883 -15.92 -19.78 9.95
N LEU A 884 -15.55 -18.51 9.81
CA LEU A 884 -14.17 -18.10 9.60
C LEU A 884 -13.69 -17.20 10.75
N ILE A 885 -12.55 -17.53 11.34
CA ILE A 885 -11.87 -16.75 12.38
C ILE A 885 -10.63 -16.13 11.73
N VAL A 886 -10.77 -14.89 11.26
CA VAL A 886 -9.74 -14.19 10.48
C VAL A 886 -9.27 -12.95 11.24
N ARG A 887 -8.08 -12.98 11.82
CA ARG A 887 -7.58 -11.84 12.60
C ARG A 887 -7.27 -10.61 11.74
N GLY A 888 -6.68 -10.83 10.56
CA GLY A 888 -6.04 -9.80 9.76
C GLY A 888 -6.87 -9.43 8.54
N VAL A 889 -6.21 -9.45 7.38
CA VAL A 889 -6.81 -9.09 6.09
C VAL A 889 -7.78 -10.18 5.63
N CYS A 890 -9.00 -9.80 5.28
CA CYS A 890 -10.03 -10.65 4.70
C CYS A 890 -10.68 -9.94 3.52
N SER A 891 -10.53 -10.51 2.32
CA SER A 891 -11.17 -10.03 1.09
C SER A 891 -12.53 -10.69 0.80
N LEU A 892 -12.93 -11.68 1.61
CA LEU A 892 -14.23 -12.32 1.50
C LEU A 892 -15.32 -11.40 2.05
N ARG A 893 -16.43 -11.28 1.32
CA ARG A 893 -17.61 -10.51 1.70
C ARG A 893 -18.69 -11.44 2.29
N PRO A 894 -18.89 -11.47 3.62
CA PRO A 894 -19.85 -12.38 4.26
C PRO A 894 -21.29 -11.83 4.21
N GLY A 895 -22.28 -12.70 4.43
CA GLY A 895 -23.67 -12.31 4.66
C GLY A 895 -24.46 -11.79 3.45
N VAL A 896 -23.93 -11.95 2.23
CA VAL A 896 -24.61 -11.51 1.00
C VAL A 896 -25.61 -12.57 0.56
N ALA A 897 -26.89 -12.19 0.45
CA ALA A 897 -27.98 -13.08 0.05
C ALA A 897 -27.67 -13.78 -1.29
N GLY A 898 -27.89 -15.09 -1.35
CA GLY A 898 -27.62 -15.88 -2.55
C GLY A 898 -26.13 -16.04 -2.92
N LEU A 899 -25.18 -15.53 -2.13
CA LEU A 899 -23.74 -15.68 -2.36
C LEU A 899 -23.02 -16.24 -1.11
N SER A 900 -23.11 -15.53 0.02
CA SER A 900 -22.37 -15.78 1.24
C SER A 900 -23.23 -15.70 2.51
N GLU A 901 -24.54 -15.88 2.38
CA GLU A 901 -25.50 -15.84 3.50
C GLU A 901 -25.23 -16.86 4.62
N ARG A 902 -24.49 -17.93 4.32
CA ARG A 902 -24.08 -18.97 5.28
C ARG A 902 -22.64 -18.83 5.75
N ILE A 903 -21.98 -17.72 5.38
CA ILE A 903 -20.60 -17.43 5.78
C ILE A 903 -20.61 -16.36 6.87
N ARG A 904 -20.07 -16.71 8.04
CA ARG A 904 -19.78 -15.77 9.12
C ARG A 904 -18.26 -15.59 9.24
N VAL A 905 -17.81 -14.35 9.36
CA VAL A 905 -16.39 -14.03 9.59
C VAL A 905 -16.28 -13.23 10.88
N ILE A 906 -15.49 -13.74 11.82
CA ILE A 906 -15.14 -13.03 13.05
C ILE A 906 -13.63 -12.78 13.12
N SER A 907 -13.25 -11.85 13.99
CA SER A 907 -11.88 -11.47 14.22
C SER A 907 -11.62 -11.27 15.70
N LEU A 908 -10.49 -11.82 16.16
CA LEU A 908 -10.08 -11.78 17.56
C LEU A 908 -8.77 -11.02 17.67
N LEU A 909 -8.75 -10.02 18.54
CA LEU A 909 -7.57 -9.26 18.93
C LEU A 909 -7.61 -9.06 20.44
N GLY A 910 -6.47 -9.21 21.09
CA GLY A 910 -6.37 -9.13 22.55
C GLY A 910 -4.92 -9.03 22.99
N ARG A 911 -4.67 -9.49 24.23
CA ARG A 911 -3.34 -9.53 24.85
C ARG A 911 -2.33 -10.28 23.99
N PHE A 912 -2.71 -11.45 23.48
CA PHE A 912 -1.87 -12.27 22.62
C PHE A 912 -2.23 -12.06 21.16
N LEU A 913 -1.20 -12.14 20.30
CA LEU A 913 -1.34 -12.00 18.88
C LEU A 913 -1.87 -13.32 18.31
N GLU A 914 -3.12 -13.35 17.86
CA GLU A 914 -3.65 -14.55 17.22
C GLU A 914 -2.75 -14.98 16.05
N HIS A 915 -2.30 -16.23 15.99
CA HIS A 915 -1.40 -16.65 14.91
C HIS A 915 -1.63 -18.08 14.41
N ALA A 916 -2.26 -18.93 15.21
CA ALA A 916 -2.58 -20.30 14.87
C ALA A 916 -3.50 -20.39 13.64
N ARG A 917 -3.29 -21.44 12.83
CA ARG A 917 -4.20 -21.83 11.74
C ARG A 917 -4.77 -23.21 12.01
N ILE A 918 -6.10 -23.30 11.90
CA ILE A 918 -6.87 -24.54 12.11
C ILE A 918 -7.85 -24.65 10.94
N PHE A 919 -7.96 -25.83 10.35
CA PHE A 919 -8.94 -26.11 9.29
C PHE A 919 -9.79 -27.31 9.71
N TYR A 920 -11.10 -27.11 9.80
CA TYR A 920 -12.09 -28.12 10.14
C TYR A 920 -13.09 -28.32 9.01
N PHE A 921 -13.38 -29.58 8.69
CA PHE A 921 -14.38 -30.01 7.72
C PHE A 921 -15.24 -31.12 8.33
N ALA A 922 -16.57 -31.02 8.22
CA ALA A 922 -17.49 -31.99 8.82
C ALA A 922 -17.50 -33.36 8.12
N ASN A 923 -17.21 -33.39 6.82
CA ASN A 923 -16.97 -34.58 6.01
C ASN A 923 -18.08 -35.64 6.16
N GLY A 924 -19.34 -35.22 6.08
CA GLY A 924 -20.48 -36.13 6.14
C GLY A 924 -20.71 -36.82 7.49
N GLY A 925 -20.06 -36.37 8.58
CA GLY A 925 -20.15 -36.95 9.91
C GLY A 925 -18.83 -37.48 10.48
N GLU A 926 -17.79 -37.55 9.66
CA GLU A 926 -16.44 -38.02 10.05
C GLU A 926 -15.44 -36.86 10.00
N PRO A 927 -15.43 -35.98 11.02
CA PRO A 927 -14.76 -34.69 10.94
C PRO A 927 -13.24 -34.80 10.75
N GLU A 928 -12.70 -33.94 9.90
CA GLU A 928 -11.27 -33.83 9.61
C GLU A 928 -10.73 -32.50 10.15
N TYR A 929 -9.57 -32.56 10.82
CA TYR A 929 -8.86 -31.40 11.38
C TYR A 929 -7.46 -31.29 10.79
N TYR A 930 -7.02 -30.07 10.53
CA TYR A 930 -5.69 -29.78 10.05
C TYR A 930 -5.10 -28.58 10.77
N ILE A 931 -3.77 -28.57 10.96
CA ILE A 931 -3.01 -27.40 11.41
C ILE A 931 -1.77 -27.20 10.54
N GLY A 932 -1.25 -25.98 10.48
CA GLY A 932 -0.01 -25.72 9.76
C GLY A 932 0.31 -24.26 9.53
N SER A 933 1.28 -24.00 8.67
CA SER A 933 1.88 -22.67 8.52
C SER A 933 1.15 -21.75 7.54
N ALA A 934 0.27 -22.30 6.70
CA ALA A 934 -0.34 -21.59 5.58
C ALA A 934 -1.54 -20.72 5.98
N ASP A 935 -1.58 -19.50 5.45
CA ASP A 935 -2.81 -18.72 5.31
C ASP A 935 -3.42 -18.92 3.91
N TRP A 936 -4.68 -18.56 3.72
CA TRP A 936 -5.35 -18.58 2.42
C TRP A 936 -5.10 -17.29 1.64
N ARG A 937 -3.83 -17.05 1.30
CA ARG A 937 -3.39 -15.90 0.48
C ARG A 937 -2.59 -16.41 -0.73
N PRO A 938 -2.61 -15.69 -1.87
CA PRO A 938 -1.94 -16.14 -3.10
C PRO A 938 -0.46 -16.50 -2.89
N ARG A 939 0.26 -15.69 -2.11
CA ARG A 939 1.69 -15.93 -1.80
C ARG A 939 1.94 -17.20 -0.98
N ASN A 940 1.05 -17.54 -0.05
CA ASN A 940 1.19 -18.70 0.82
C ASN A 940 0.85 -19.98 0.07
N LEU A 941 -0.17 -19.93 -0.79
CA LEU A 941 -0.65 -21.08 -1.55
C LEU A 941 0.21 -21.40 -2.78
N ARG A 942 0.85 -20.40 -3.42
CA ARG A 942 1.54 -20.57 -4.73
C ARG A 942 3.00 -20.13 -4.76
N ARG A 943 3.50 -19.35 -3.79
CA ARG A 943 4.85 -18.75 -3.84
C ARG A 943 5.70 -19.02 -2.59
N ARG A 944 5.27 -19.95 -1.74
CA ARG A 944 5.96 -20.32 -0.51
C ARG A 944 5.95 -21.82 -0.32
N VAL A 945 6.95 -22.30 0.40
CA VAL A 945 6.91 -23.64 0.99
C VAL A 945 6.18 -23.53 2.32
N GLU A 946 4.96 -24.03 2.36
CA GLU A 946 4.12 -24.14 3.55
C GLU A 946 3.77 -25.60 3.79
N VAL A 947 3.57 -25.98 5.06
CA VAL A 947 3.20 -27.35 5.44
C VAL A 947 1.95 -27.31 6.30
N VAL A 948 0.97 -28.14 5.95
CA VAL A 948 -0.25 -28.40 6.71
C VAL A 948 -0.38 -29.90 6.92
N ALA A 949 -0.65 -30.32 8.15
CA ALA A 949 -0.76 -31.71 8.55
C ALA A 949 -2.17 -32.04 9.08
N PRO A 950 -2.70 -33.24 8.77
CA PRO A 950 -3.91 -33.73 9.41
C PRO A 950 -3.66 -34.06 10.89
N VAL A 951 -4.65 -33.79 11.73
CA VAL A 951 -4.64 -34.14 13.15
C VAL A 951 -5.58 -35.32 13.37
N ARG A 952 -5.01 -36.48 13.70
CA ARG A 952 -5.75 -37.75 13.77
C ARG A 952 -6.05 -38.21 15.19
N ASP A 953 -5.16 -37.94 16.12
CA ASP A 953 -5.36 -38.29 17.52
C ASP A 953 -6.66 -37.68 18.08
N PRO A 954 -7.56 -38.50 18.68
CA PRO A 954 -8.86 -38.05 19.16
C PRO A 954 -8.79 -36.93 20.20
N GLU A 955 -7.79 -36.96 21.09
CA GLU A 955 -7.65 -35.96 22.15
C GLU A 955 -7.16 -34.62 21.58
N CYS A 956 -6.26 -34.67 20.60
CA CYS A 956 -5.82 -33.49 19.86
C CYS A 956 -6.99 -32.87 19.07
N ARG A 957 -7.82 -33.69 18.42
CA ARG A 957 -9.04 -33.22 17.72
C ARG A 957 -10.02 -32.54 18.68
N ARG A 958 -10.29 -33.17 19.83
CA ARG A 958 -11.16 -32.60 20.87
C ARG A 958 -10.64 -31.25 21.35
N ARG A 959 -9.34 -31.12 21.59
CA ARG A 959 -8.70 -29.86 21.98
C ARG A 959 -8.83 -28.77 20.90
N LEU A 960 -8.73 -29.12 19.61
CA LEU A 960 -8.96 -28.17 18.51
C LEU A 960 -10.41 -27.71 18.43
N ASP A 961 -11.37 -28.62 18.65
CA ASP A 961 -12.79 -28.28 18.71
C ASP A 961 -13.09 -27.32 19.87
N ASP A 962 -12.56 -27.61 21.06
CA ASP A 962 -12.68 -26.74 22.24
C ASP A 962 -12.12 -25.33 21.96
N ILE A 963 -10.98 -25.23 21.26
CA ILE A 963 -10.38 -23.94 20.87
C ILE A 963 -11.31 -23.18 19.92
N LEU A 964 -11.74 -23.82 18.83
CA LEU A 964 -12.62 -23.20 17.84
C LEU A 964 -13.96 -22.78 18.47
N ALA A 965 -14.56 -23.61 19.31
CA ALA A 965 -15.81 -23.32 19.99
C ALA A 965 -15.68 -22.11 20.92
N ALA A 966 -14.62 -22.06 21.75
CA ALA A 966 -14.37 -20.93 22.65
C ALA A 966 -14.16 -19.62 21.90
N GLU A 967 -13.42 -19.65 20.78
CA GLU A 967 -13.15 -18.48 19.94
C GLU A 967 -14.39 -18.00 19.18
N LEU A 968 -15.19 -18.90 18.61
CA LEU A 968 -16.45 -18.55 17.95
C LEU A 968 -17.48 -17.95 18.92
N ALA A 969 -17.41 -18.34 20.18
CA ALA A 969 -18.25 -17.85 21.27
C ALA A 969 -17.65 -16.64 22.02
N ASP A 970 -16.54 -16.06 21.54
CA ASP A 970 -15.92 -14.90 22.17
C ASP A 970 -16.87 -13.68 22.09
N PRO A 971 -17.28 -13.10 23.24
CA PRO A 971 -18.21 -11.98 23.29
C PRO A 971 -17.57 -10.63 22.94
N THR A 972 -16.25 -10.58 22.83
CA THR A 972 -15.45 -9.39 22.53
C THR A 972 -14.98 -9.35 21.07
N ALA A 973 -15.25 -10.41 20.29
CA ALA A 973 -14.88 -10.53 18.88
C ALA A 973 -15.49 -9.43 18.00
N TRP A 974 -14.86 -9.16 16.87
CA TRP A 974 -15.40 -8.29 15.82
C TRP A 974 -15.98 -9.13 14.69
N GLU A 975 -17.18 -8.81 14.23
CA GLU A 975 -17.81 -9.43 13.08
C GLU A 975 -17.59 -8.59 11.83
N LEU A 976 -17.19 -9.22 10.73
CA LEU A 976 -17.03 -8.56 9.44
C LEU A 976 -18.41 -8.36 8.80
N CYS A 977 -18.72 -7.11 8.43
CA CYS A 977 -19.94 -6.73 7.75
C CYS A 977 -19.79 -6.84 6.22
N PRO A 978 -20.91 -6.94 5.46
CA PRO A 978 -20.86 -7.03 4.00
C PRO A 978 -20.26 -5.82 3.27
N ASP A 979 -20.12 -4.67 3.94
CA ASP A 979 -19.47 -3.46 3.41
C ASP A 979 -17.95 -3.44 3.67
N GLY A 980 -17.42 -4.45 4.36
CA GLY A 980 -16.02 -4.56 4.74
C GLY A 980 -15.64 -3.91 6.07
N GLY A 981 -16.58 -3.23 6.74
CA GLY A 981 -16.39 -2.73 8.09
C GLY A 981 -16.47 -3.84 9.13
N TYR A 982 -15.95 -3.58 10.33
CA TYR A 982 -16.09 -4.48 11.48
C TYR A 982 -16.97 -3.90 12.58
N GLN A 983 -17.84 -4.74 13.13
CA GLN A 983 -18.63 -4.41 14.31
C GLN A 983 -18.18 -5.25 15.49
N ARG A 984 -17.75 -4.61 16.58
CA ARG A 984 -17.43 -5.31 17.82
C ARG A 984 -18.70 -5.87 18.45
N ARG A 985 -18.66 -7.15 18.84
CA ARG A 985 -19.72 -7.77 19.62
C ARG A 985 -19.87 -7.05 20.95
N ARG A 986 -21.12 -7.02 21.42
CA ARG A 986 -21.46 -6.55 22.75
C ARG A 986 -21.92 -7.75 23.55
N PRO A 987 -21.21 -8.14 24.62
CA PRO A 987 -21.69 -9.19 25.48
C PRO A 987 -23.11 -8.86 26.00
N GLU A 988 -23.94 -9.88 26.15
CA GLU A 988 -25.20 -9.76 26.88
C GLU A 988 -24.90 -9.48 28.35
N ALA A 989 -25.70 -8.62 29.00
CA ALA A 989 -25.44 -8.16 30.38
C ALA A 989 -25.35 -9.29 31.42
N THR A 990 -25.94 -10.46 31.13
CA THR A 990 -26.01 -11.64 32.00
C THR A 990 -25.08 -12.78 31.58
N GLY A 991 -24.31 -12.63 30.50
CA GLY A 991 -23.42 -13.68 29.97
C GLY A 991 -21.98 -13.59 30.49
N ASP A 992 -21.18 -14.64 30.28
CA ASP A 992 -19.73 -14.61 30.54
C ASP A 992 -19.06 -13.57 29.63
N GLN A 993 -18.48 -12.54 30.25
CA GLN A 993 -17.87 -11.40 29.57
C GLN A 993 -16.44 -11.67 29.09
N ARG A 994 -15.82 -12.77 29.56
CA ARG A 994 -14.42 -13.08 29.28
C ARG A 994 -14.21 -13.41 27.81
N SER A 995 -13.13 -12.86 27.26
CA SER A 995 -12.58 -13.25 25.95
C SER A 995 -12.10 -14.70 25.95
N ALA A 996 -11.95 -15.28 24.75
CA ALA A 996 -11.39 -16.61 24.60
C ALA A 996 -9.98 -16.72 25.20
N GLN A 997 -9.15 -15.67 25.04
CA GLN A 997 -7.79 -15.64 25.60
C GLN A 997 -7.79 -15.69 27.13
N GLU A 998 -8.70 -14.95 27.79
CA GLU A 998 -8.85 -15.00 29.25
C GLU A 998 -9.29 -16.38 29.73
N ARG A 999 -10.25 -17.01 29.03
CA ARG A 999 -10.67 -18.38 29.34
C ARG A 999 -9.54 -19.39 29.21
N PHE A 1000 -8.69 -19.25 28.18
CA PHE A 1000 -7.53 -20.12 27.99
C PHE A 1000 -6.42 -19.86 29.04
N ILE A 1001 -6.22 -18.62 29.48
CA ILE A 1001 -5.34 -18.28 30.61
C ILE A 1001 -5.84 -18.96 31.88
N ASP A 1002 -7.13 -18.84 32.21
CA ASP A 1002 -7.74 -19.43 33.39
C ASP A 1002 -7.59 -20.97 33.38
N LEU A 1003 -7.86 -21.60 32.24
CA LEU A 1003 -7.72 -23.05 32.07
C LEU A 1003 -6.27 -23.51 32.24
N ALA A 1004 -5.31 -22.76 31.70
CA ALA A 1004 -3.89 -23.06 31.85
C ALA A 1004 -3.45 -22.93 33.32
N ALA A 1005 -3.92 -21.91 34.04
CA ALA A 1005 -3.61 -21.69 35.45
C ALA A 1005 -4.19 -22.77 36.38
N GLN A 1006 -5.36 -23.35 36.05
CA GLN A 1006 -5.97 -24.45 36.82
C GLN A 1006 -5.26 -25.80 36.65
N THR A 1007 -4.45 -25.93 35.59
CA THR A 1007 -3.80 -27.19 35.20
C THR A 1007 -2.27 -27.14 35.27
N ALA A 1008 -1.71 -25.99 35.64
CA ALA A 1008 -0.30 -25.79 35.97
C ALA A 1008 -0.03 -26.17 37.42
#